data_AF-F9ZUT8-F1
#
_entry.id   AF-F9ZUT8-F1
#
_cell.length_a   1.000
_cell.length_b   1.000
_cell.length_c   1.000
_cell.angle_alpha   90.00
_cell.angle_beta   90.00
_cell.angle_gamma   90.00
#
_symmetry.space_group_name_H-M   'P 1'
#
loop_
_entity.id
_entity.type
_entity.pdbx_description
1 polymer ?
#
loop_
_entity_poly.entity_id
_entity_poly.type
_entity_poly.pdbx_seq_one_letter_code
_entity_poly.pdbx_strand_id
1 'polypeptide(L)'
;MPNSKSKHKTASIRDLADYIREPHNQNPDEKVLYANGRGFLCDDHAAQREEMVALAAESVRSKNPVNHYIMSWREGEQPSPEQVEEAVSIFMEELGWKDHQAIYGLHKDTDNIHLHIAINRVHPETLKIVEINRGFDIELAHRAIARIEHAQGWQREQNGRYQVLENGELGRAPYDPEKLRQPDQKKRDMENRTGEKSALRIAIEDGAAIIKQAQSWEQLHRELAAKGMRYEKTGSGATVFVGDVGVKASDVDRNASLAKMQKRLGEYQPAPQRQQVAQREPEPIKPDVPGWKDYITGRKAHYAAKNAAKLALDKQQEQERKQLAEQQKARRDELMRGNWKGKGEVLNAMRSVIAAEQAAEKAALKEKHQKQREQWRQQFRPYPDLEQWQRMQKSPDLAEQWRHRASEPQRIEGDRSEPPTPRDIRAYVPEIVGQQVHYSRKDDAGRGGGVSFVDKGKSIDIHDWRNRDSTLAALQLSAQKWGSFTVTGNDEYKAMCVKLAAEHGFKITNPELQERIQQERQRIQEERAQAMKAEQLKQFERYAEAVGAERYRVTSIKMYPDGKKQTFILDKKDGVTRGFTPEEIAQRMPEMLRLQRRAENLYYTPLSDKKHHILIDDMDREKLERLIHDGYRPAVVLESSPGNYQAIITVPKLGTPHDRDVGNRLSEALNREYGDRKLSGAIHPHRAPGFENRKPKHQREDGSYPEVRLLKAERRECAKTLELARQIDADYQRQAQERAQKALERAQAVGDREVQPDALKIDSRASNEAVMGIREKEEGRDWDGYAQRTARYAFGFAGDRQAARLEKYREQWLKLEGRDPQRQQEQAKARKVERDNSPGMSR
;
A
#
# COMPACT_ATOMS: atom_id res chain seq x y z
N MET A 1 18.86 -10.04 -17.85
CA MET A 1 20.09 -9.28 -18.21
C MET A 1 20.95 -10.05 -19.21
N PRO A 2 21.08 -9.60 -20.47
CA PRO A 2 22.00 -10.21 -21.42
C PRO A 2 23.44 -9.94 -20.98
N ASN A 3 24.15 -11.00 -20.64
CA ASN A 3 25.58 -10.98 -20.33
C ASN A 3 26.36 -10.70 -21.63
N SER A 4 26.75 -9.46 -21.85
CA SER A 4 27.54 -9.01 -23.00
C SER A 4 28.75 -8.21 -22.53
N LYS A 5 29.87 -8.44 -23.22
CA LYS A 5 31.22 -7.93 -22.99
C LYS A 5 31.25 -6.42 -22.68
N SER A 6 32.20 -6.02 -21.82
CA SER A 6 32.35 -4.70 -21.18
C SER A 6 31.83 -3.51 -22.01
N LYS A 7 30.55 -3.16 -21.81
CA LYS A 7 30.01 -1.87 -22.25
C LYS A 7 30.71 -0.76 -21.48
N HIS A 8 30.92 0.38 -22.13
CA HIS A 8 31.41 1.59 -21.48
C HIS A 8 30.44 2.00 -20.36
N LYS A 9 30.93 2.41 -19.18
CA LYS A 9 30.10 2.65 -17.98
C LYS A 9 28.89 3.53 -18.24
N THR A 10 29.04 4.54 -19.09
CA THR A 10 27.98 5.48 -19.49
C THR A 10 26.86 4.82 -20.28
N ALA A 11 27.20 3.93 -21.23
CA ALA A 11 26.21 3.19 -22.01
C ALA A 11 25.40 2.23 -21.12
N SER A 12 26.06 1.58 -20.14
CA SER A 12 25.37 0.69 -19.20
C SER A 12 24.36 1.42 -18.31
N ILE A 13 24.65 2.67 -17.92
CA ILE A 13 23.74 3.47 -17.07
C ILE A 13 22.53 3.93 -17.90
N ARG A 14 22.74 4.37 -19.14
CA ARG A 14 21.64 4.74 -20.04
C ARG A 14 20.69 3.57 -20.27
N ASP A 15 21.22 2.41 -20.66
CA ASP A 15 20.42 1.21 -20.91
C ASP A 15 19.61 0.79 -19.68
N LEU A 16 20.18 0.94 -18.48
CA LEU A 16 19.49 0.61 -17.23
C LEU A 16 18.38 1.61 -16.90
N ALA A 17 18.63 2.92 -17.00
CA ALA A 17 17.63 3.94 -16.73
C ALA A 17 16.44 3.83 -17.70
N ASP A 18 16.72 3.58 -18.99
CA ASP A 18 15.69 3.38 -20.00
C ASP A 18 14.93 2.07 -19.77
N TYR A 19 15.60 0.98 -19.39
CA TYR A 19 14.92 -0.26 -19.00
C TYR A 19 13.95 -0.07 -17.83
N ILE A 20 14.31 0.74 -16.83
CA ILE A 20 13.47 0.94 -15.64
C ILE A 20 12.20 1.75 -15.95
N ARG A 21 12.26 2.78 -16.81
CA ARG A 21 11.11 3.66 -17.07
C ARG A 21 10.38 3.37 -18.39
N GLU A 22 11.07 2.77 -19.34
CA GLU A 22 10.56 2.45 -20.69
C GLU A 22 10.93 1.00 -21.12
N PRO A 23 10.61 -0.02 -20.32
CA PRO A 23 10.96 -1.41 -20.64
C PRO A 23 10.29 -1.91 -21.94
N HIS A 24 9.13 -1.34 -22.30
CA HIS A 24 8.41 -1.65 -23.53
C HIS A 24 9.22 -1.43 -24.81
N ASN A 25 10.24 -0.55 -24.78
CA ASN A 25 11.16 -0.35 -25.89
C ASN A 25 12.08 -1.56 -26.15
N GLN A 26 12.26 -2.43 -25.15
CA GLN A 26 13.04 -3.67 -25.23
C GLN A 26 12.16 -4.92 -25.24
N ASN A 27 11.05 -4.90 -24.50
CA ASN A 27 10.09 -6.00 -24.40
C ASN A 27 8.65 -5.46 -24.40
N PRO A 28 7.89 -5.61 -25.51
CA PRO A 28 6.55 -5.03 -25.65
C PRO A 28 5.54 -5.47 -24.58
N ASP A 29 5.76 -6.62 -23.96
CA ASP A 29 4.86 -7.20 -22.95
C ASP A 29 5.10 -6.64 -21.53
N GLU A 30 6.19 -5.92 -21.31
CA GLU A 30 6.60 -5.40 -20.00
C GLU A 30 5.93 -4.05 -19.71
N LYS A 31 4.99 -4.06 -18.75
CA LYS A 31 4.20 -2.87 -18.37
C LYS A 31 4.75 -2.20 -17.12
N VAL A 32 4.97 -0.89 -17.22
CA VAL A 32 5.28 -0.01 -16.08
C VAL A 32 3.96 0.47 -15.48
N LEU A 33 3.75 0.19 -14.21
CA LEU A 33 2.59 0.64 -13.44
C LEU A 33 2.82 2.04 -12.84
N TYR A 34 4.06 2.31 -12.44
CA TYR A 34 4.47 3.58 -11.83
C TYR A 34 5.96 3.78 -12.04
N ALA A 35 6.42 5.01 -12.23
CA ALA A 35 7.84 5.33 -12.34
C ALA A 35 8.11 6.76 -11.90
N ASN A 36 9.25 6.97 -11.26
CA ASN A 36 9.66 8.30 -10.80
C ASN A 36 11.19 8.40 -10.64
N GLY A 37 11.68 9.60 -10.39
CA GLY A 37 13.08 9.90 -10.12
C GLY A 37 13.23 10.86 -8.93
N ARG A 38 14.31 10.73 -8.17
CA ARG A 38 14.64 11.58 -7.02
C ARG A 38 16.09 12.06 -7.06
N GLY A 39 16.34 13.23 -6.47
CA GLY A 39 17.68 13.80 -6.36
C GLY A 39 18.20 14.39 -7.68
N PHE A 40 17.31 14.75 -8.59
CA PHE A 40 17.64 15.35 -9.88
C PHE A 40 17.30 16.84 -9.91
N LEU A 41 17.98 17.60 -10.78
CA LEU A 41 17.65 18.99 -11.06
C LEU A 41 16.53 19.11 -12.11
N CYS A 42 16.36 18.08 -12.94
CA CYS A 42 15.39 18.05 -14.03
C CYS A 42 14.27 17.03 -13.76
N ASP A 43 13.08 17.31 -14.29
CA ASP A 43 11.90 16.43 -14.14
C ASP A 43 11.75 15.43 -15.31
N ASP A 44 12.31 15.75 -16.48
CA ASP A 44 12.23 14.91 -17.68
C ASP A 44 13.14 13.67 -17.60
N HIS A 45 12.64 12.50 -18.02
CA HIS A 45 13.37 11.23 -17.93
C HIS A 45 14.68 11.24 -18.73
N ALA A 46 14.66 11.77 -19.96
CA ALA A 46 15.87 11.81 -20.77
C ALA A 46 16.91 12.74 -20.14
N ALA A 47 16.48 13.86 -19.55
CA ALA A 47 17.35 14.76 -18.79
C ALA A 47 17.90 14.11 -17.52
N GLN A 48 17.07 13.45 -16.71
CA GLN A 48 17.48 12.72 -15.50
C GLN A 48 18.50 11.61 -15.81
N ARG A 49 18.28 10.85 -16.89
CA ARG A 49 19.24 9.85 -17.38
C ARG A 49 20.60 10.46 -17.68
N GLU A 50 20.64 11.55 -18.45
CA GLU A 50 21.90 12.20 -18.79
C GLU A 50 22.57 12.86 -17.58
N GLU A 51 21.80 13.41 -16.65
CA GLU A 51 22.29 13.94 -15.37
C GLU A 51 22.94 12.84 -14.52
N MET A 52 22.30 11.68 -14.41
CA MET A 52 22.87 10.51 -13.72
C MET A 52 24.15 10.04 -14.38
N VAL A 53 24.19 9.97 -15.72
CA VAL A 53 25.39 9.59 -16.48
C VAL A 53 26.52 10.58 -16.25
N ALA A 54 26.23 11.89 -16.26
CA ALA A 54 27.23 12.94 -16.04
C ALA A 54 27.82 12.85 -14.63
N LEU A 55 26.99 12.73 -13.60
CA LEU A 55 27.47 12.60 -12.22
C LEU A 55 28.26 11.29 -12.02
N ALA A 56 27.78 10.17 -12.57
CA ALA A 56 28.50 8.90 -12.55
C ALA A 56 29.84 8.96 -13.31
N ALA A 57 29.95 9.78 -14.36
CA ALA A 57 31.16 9.94 -15.15
C ALA A 57 32.31 10.56 -14.33
N GLU A 58 32.00 11.46 -13.39
CA GLU A 58 32.99 12.09 -12.49
C GLU A 58 33.72 11.08 -11.60
N SER A 59 33.13 9.90 -11.37
CA SER A 59 33.82 8.82 -10.68
C SER A 59 34.86 8.12 -11.58
N VAL A 60 36.14 8.51 -11.45
CA VAL A 60 37.24 7.94 -12.25
C VAL A 60 37.63 6.53 -11.77
N ARG A 61 37.52 6.27 -10.46
CA ARG A 61 38.00 5.01 -9.84
C ARG A 61 36.98 3.88 -9.81
N SER A 62 35.68 4.16 -9.99
CA SER A 62 34.64 3.13 -10.01
C SER A 62 34.19 2.80 -11.42
N LYS A 63 34.21 1.51 -11.73
CA LYS A 63 33.73 0.99 -13.01
C LYS A 63 32.19 0.96 -13.07
N ASN A 64 31.54 0.74 -11.92
CA ASN A 64 30.08 0.63 -11.77
C ASN A 64 29.59 1.52 -10.62
N PRO A 65 29.36 2.82 -10.87
CA PRO A 65 28.93 3.78 -9.86
C PRO A 65 27.41 3.80 -9.63
N VAL A 66 26.63 2.92 -10.26
CA VAL A 66 25.17 2.82 -10.07
C VAL A 66 24.84 1.42 -9.59
N ASN A 67 24.07 1.32 -8.51
CA ASN A 67 23.55 0.06 -7.98
C ASN A 67 22.11 -0.15 -8.45
N HIS A 68 21.78 -1.40 -8.80
CA HIS A 68 20.43 -1.80 -9.21
C HIS A 68 19.84 -2.76 -8.18
N TYR A 69 18.74 -2.35 -7.56
CA TYR A 69 17.97 -3.14 -6.62
C TYR A 69 16.63 -3.53 -7.23
N ILE A 70 16.12 -4.68 -6.79
CA ILE A 70 14.79 -5.17 -7.14
C ILE A 70 14.11 -5.55 -5.84
N MET A 71 12.95 -4.95 -5.60
CA MET A 71 12.06 -5.29 -4.49
C MET A 71 10.76 -5.81 -5.07
N SER A 72 10.19 -6.86 -4.51
CA SER A 72 8.95 -7.46 -5.01
C SER A 72 7.94 -7.58 -3.89
N TRP A 73 6.67 -7.34 -4.21
CA TRP A 73 5.55 -7.63 -3.35
C TRP A 73 5.07 -9.05 -3.57
N ARG A 74 4.39 -9.62 -2.57
CA ARG A 74 3.85 -10.96 -2.70
C ARG A 74 2.70 -11.00 -3.70
N GLU A 75 2.42 -12.20 -4.22
CA GLU A 75 1.30 -12.42 -5.13
C GLU A 75 -0.02 -11.97 -4.47
N GLY A 76 -0.68 -10.98 -5.09
CA GLY A 76 -1.92 -10.38 -4.59
C GLY A 76 -1.74 -9.06 -3.84
N GLU A 77 -0.52 -8.72 -3.40
CA GLU A 77 -0.21 -7.40 -2.86
C GLU A 77 0.00 -6.41 -4.02
N GLN A 78 -0.70 -5.27 -3.98
CA GLN A 78 -0.58 -4.22 -4.98
C GLN A 78 -0.27 -2.90 -4.29
N PRO A 79 0.98 -2.42 -4.33
CA PRO A 79 1.33 -1.15 -3.71
C PRO A 79 0.71 0.03 -4.46
N SER A 80 0.21 1.02 -3.73
CA SER A 80 -0.18 2.31 -4.31
C SER A 80 1.06 3.15 -4.68
N PRO A 81 0.94 4.16 -5.56
CA PRO A 81 2.03 5.10 -5.84
C PRO A 81 2.65 5.71 -4.58
N GLU A 82 1.82 6.07 -3.60
CA GLU A 82 2.26 6.64 -2.32
C GLU A 82 3.07 5.62 -1.51
N GLN A 83 2.64 4.35 -1.49
CA GLN A 83 3.38 3.27 -0.84
C GLN A 83 4.70 2.97 -1.54
N VAL A 84 4.76 3.08 -2.88
CA VAL A 84 6.03 2.96 -3.63
C VAL A 84 6.98 4.08 -3.24
N GLU A 85 6.51 5.32 -3.19
CA GLU A 85 7.30 6.48 -2.81
C GLU A 85 7.82 6.38 -1.36
N GLU A 86 6.97 5.95 -0.43
CA GLU A 86 7.37 5.71 0.96
C GLU A 86 8.38 4.56 1.07
N ALA A 87 8.18 3.46 0.33
CA ALA A 87 9.10 2.33 0.34
C ALA A 87 10.49 2.72 -0.19
N VAL A 88 10.55 3.54 -1.26
CA VAL A 88 11.81 4.11 -1.76
C VAL A 88 12.45 5.03 -0.73
N SER A 89 11.68 5.87 -0.03
CA SER A 89 12.20 6.73 1.05
C SER A 89 12.85 5.91 2.16
N ILE A 90 12.12 4.94 2.71
CA ILE A 90 12.63 4.07 3.79
C ILE A 90 13.86 3.31 3.32
N PHE A 91 13.85 2.79 2.09
CA PHE A 91 14.98 2.04 1.53
C PHE A 91 16.22 2.93 1.36
N MET A 92 16.09 4.10 0.74
CA MET A 92 17.22 5.01 0.57
C MET A 92 17.75 5.52 1.90
N GLU A 93 16.88 5.86 2.85
CA GLU A 93 17.29 6.31 4.18
C GLU A 93 18.05 5.21 4.95
N GLU A 94 17.50 3.99 4.99
CA GLU A 94 18.09 2.89 5.75
C GLU A 94 19.41 2.42 5.16
N LEU A 95 19.54 2.48 3.82
CA LEU A 95 20.82 2.20 3.18
C LEU A 95 21.82 3.35 3.32
N GLY A 96 21.40 4.59 3.66
CA GLY A 96 22.25 5.78 3.81
C GLY A 96 22.45 6.63 2.53
N TRP A 97 21.44 6.71 1.66
CA TRP A 97 21.47 7.29 0.31
C TRP A 97 20.41 8.37 0.09
N LYS A 98 19.84 8.93 1.15
CA LYS A 98 18.71 9.87 1.07
C LYS A 98 18.94 11.06 0.10
N ASP A 99 20.18 11.54 0.00
CA ASP A 99 20.58 12.70 -0.81
C ASP A 99 21.16 12.32 -2.18
N HIS A 100 20.99 11.06 -2.62
CA HIS A 100 21.52 10.55 -3.88
C HIS A 100 20.47 10.52 -4.99
N GLN A 101 20.95 10.53 -6.24
CA GLN A 101 20.10 10.33 -7.41
C GLN A 101 19.57 8.89 -7.45
N ALA A 102 18.25 8.74 -7.62
CA ALA A 102 17.61 7.44 -7.79
C ALA A 102 16.54 7.47 -8.89
N ILE A 103 16.56 6.50 -9.79
CA ILE A 103 15.51 6.27 -10.80
C ILE A 103 14.86 4.93 -10.48
N TYR A 104 13.54 4.88 -10.44
CA TYR A 104 12.82 3.66 -10.11
C TYR A 104 11.53 3.49 -10.90
N GLY A 105 11.11 2.23 -11.07
CA GLY A 105 9.98 1.83 -11.90
C GLY A 105 9.37 0.53 -11.40
N LEU A 106 8.06 0.54 -11.21
CA LEU A 106 7.22 -0.57 -10.77
C LEU A 106 6.72 -1.33 -11.99
N HIS A 107 7.12 -2.60 -12.12
CA HIS A 107 6.85 -3.47 -13.27
C HIS A 107 5.89 -4.60 -12.91
N LYS A 108 5.15 -5.09 -13.92
CA LYS A 108 4.22 -6.22 -13.80
C LYS A 108 4.30 -7.15 -15.02
N ASP A 109 5.46 -7.75 -15.23
CA ASP A 109 5.75 -8.76 -16.26
C ASP A 109 5.99 -10.17 -15.68
N THR A 110 6.05 -10.29 -14.34
CA THR A 110 6.07 -11.58 -13.63
C THR A 110 4.84 -11.72 -12.74
N ASP A 111 4.67 -12.89 -12.11
CA ASP A 111 3.55 -13.15 -11.19
C ASP A 111 3.53 -12.18 -9.99
N ASN A 112 4.68 -11.62 -9.61
CA ASN A 112 4.82 -10.62 -8.55
C ASN A 112 5.10 -9.24 -9.12
N ILE A 113 4.41 -8.22 -8.61
CA ILE A 113 4.76 -6.82 -8.89
C ILE A 113 6.12 -6.54 -8.26
N HIS A 114 7.01 -5.90 -9.01
CA HIS A 114 8.35 -5.61 -8.54
C HIS A 114 8.83 -4.23 -8.96
N LEU A 115 9.54 -3.57 -8.06
CA LEU A 115 10.12 -2.26 -8.20
C LEU A 115 11.61 -2.39 -8.49
N HIS A 116 12.02 -1.91 -9.66
CA HIS A 116 13.42 -1.69 -9.97
C HIS A 116 13.86 -0.32 -9.42
N ILE A 117 15.01 -0.26 -8.76
CA ILE A 117 15.59 0.98 -8.24
C ILE A 117 17.06 1.06 -8.67
N ALA A 118 17.41 2.06 -9.46
CA ALA A 118 18.78 2.41 -9.79
C ALA A 118 19.24 3.61 -8.96
N ILE A 119 20.25 3.43 -8.11
CA ILE A 119 20.78 4.48 -7.22
C ILE A 119 22.22 4.81 -7.62
N ASN A 120 22.51 6.10 -7.85
CA ASN A 120 23.87 6.58 -8.11
C ASN A 120 24.67 6.67 -6.80
N ARG A 121 25.85 6.05 -6.77
CA ARG A 121 26.77 6.02 -5.63
C ARG A 121 27.63 7.24 -5.47
N VAL A 122 27.67 8.08 -6.48
CA VAL A 122 28.33 9.37 -6.41
C VAL A 122 27.37 10.36 -5.76
N HIS A 123 27.76 10.92 -4.62
CA HIS A 123 26.98 11.96 -3.97
C HIS A 123 27.04 13.25 -4.80
N PRO A 124 25.90 13.92 -5.07
CA PRO A 124 25.84 15.07 -5.99
C PRO A 124 26.71 16.25 -5.54
N GLU A 125 26.74 16.57 -4.24
CA GLU A 125 27.56 17.68 -3.72
C GLU A 125 29.05 17.34 -3.54
N THR A 126 29.36 16.20 -2.92
CA THR A 126 30.76 15.87 -2.58
C THR A 126 31.54 15.25 -3.74
N LEU A 127 30.83 14.76 -4.77
CA LEU A 127 31.38 14.00 -5.91
C LEU A 127 32.17 12.75 -5.48
N LYS A 128 32.00 12.31 -4.24
CA LYS A 128 32.63 11.11 -3.69
C LYS A 128 31.67 9.94 -3.78
N ILE A 129 32.25 8.76 -3.93
CA ILE A 129 31.49 7.51 -3.85
C ILE A 129 31.22 7.19 -2.40
N VAL A 130 29.97 6.92 -2.08
CA VAL A 130 29.58 6.35 -0.80
C VAL A 130 29.66 4.81 -0.91
N GLU A 131 30.46 4.21 -0.03
CA GLU A 131 30.62 2.75 0.08
C GLU A 131 30.08 2.26 1.43
N ILE A 132 28.77 2.03 1.48
CA ILE A 132 28.14 1.58 2.72
C ILE A 132 28.47 0.11 2.94
N ASN A 133 28.98 -0.19 4.15
CA ASN A 133 29.42 -1.51 4.59
C ASN A 133 30.41 -2.23 3.63
N ARG A 134 31.35 -1.50 3.02
CA ARG A 134 32.32 -2.05 2.04
C ARG A 134 31.66 -2.84 0.89
N GLY A 135 30.41 -2.50 0.53
CA GLY A 135 29.65 -3.16 -0.53
C GLY A 135 28.79 -4.36 -0.07
N PHE A 136 28.66 -4.61 1.23
CA PHE A 136 27.75 -5.62 1.79
C PHE A 136 26.46 -4.97 2.31
N ASP A 137 25.61 -4.55 1.39
CA ASP A 137 24.33 -3.87 1.65
C ASP A 137 23.16 -4.82 2.00
N ILE A 138 23.32 -6.13 1.82
CA ILE A 138 22.27 -7.14 2.05
C ILE A 138 21.62 -7.05 3.43
N GLU A 139 22.40 -6.76 4.48
CA GLU A 139 21.86 -6.62 5.85
C GLU A 139 21.01 -5.35 6.00
N LEU A 140 21.41 -4.24 5.38
CA LEU A 140 20.65 -2.99 5.38
C LEU A 140 19.38 -3.12 4.54
N ALA A 141 19.45 -3.80 3.40
CA ALA A 141 18.27 -4.09 2.58
C ALA A 141 17.23 -4.92 3.35
N HIS A 142 17.65 -5.93 4.12
CA HIS A 142 16.72 -6.69 4.95
C HIS A 142 16.13 -5.88 6.12
N ARG A 143 16.88 -4.92 6.67
CA ARG A 143 16.34 -3.98 7.66
C ARG A 143 15.32 -3.02 7.05
N ALA A 144 15.60 -2.52 5.85
CA ALA A 144 14.69 -1.66 5.10
C ALA A 144 13.37 -2.39 4.81
N ILE A 145 13.43 -3.63 4.32
CA ILE A 145 12.24 -4.47 4.09
C ILE A 145 11.41 -4.61 5.37
N ALA A 146 12.04 -4.94 6.51
CA ALA A 146 11.32 -5.09 7.77
C ALA A 146 10.62 -3.79 8.23
N ARG A 147 11.21 -2.62 7.96
CA ARG A 147 10.57 -1.33 8.23
C ARG A 147 9.44 -1.02 7.26
N ILE A 148 9.62 -1.32 5.97
CA ILE A 148 8.57 -1.14 4.95
C ILE A 148 7.37 -2.03 5.28
N GLU A 149 7.61 -3.31 5.57
CA GLU A 149 6.57 -4.27 5.99
C GLU A 149 5.78 -3.74 7.20
N HIS A 150 6.50 -3.24 8.22
CA HIS A 150 5.87 -2.69 9.42
C HIS A 150 5.09 -1.40 9.16
N ALA A 151 5.67 -0.43 8.45
CA ALA A 151 5.07 0.87 8.19
C ALA A 151 3.81 0.76 7.31
N GLN A 152 3.84 -0.13 6.32
CA GLN A 152 2.76 -0.28 5.33
C GLN A 152 1.77 -1.40 5.67
N GLY A 153 2.04 -2.15 6.74
CA GLY A 153 1.20 -3.28 7.17
C GLY A 153 1.25 -4.48 6.22
N TRP A 154 2.33 -4.63 5.45
CA TRP A 154 2.51 -5.79 4.57
C TRP A 154 2.76 -7.07 5.35
N GLN A 155 2.47 -8.19 4.70
CA GLN A 155 2.73 -9.47 5.30
C GLN A 155 4.23 -9.75 5.35
N ARG A 156 4.72 -10.09 6.55
CA ARG A 156 6.12 -10.40 6.77
C ARG A 156 6.63 -11.56 5.92
N GLU A 157 7.85 -11.41 5.40
CA GLU A 157 8.56 -12.53 4.80
C GLU A 157 8.79 -13.71 5.76
N GLN A 158 8.45 -14.94 5.34
CA GLN A 158 8.52 -16.15 6.21
C GLN A 158 9.93 -16.40 6.78
N ASN A 159 10.96 -15.93 6.07
CA ASN A 159 12.36 -16.01 6.49
C ASN A 159 13.01 -14.62 6.60
N GLY A 160 12.23 -13.58 6.93
CA GLY A 160 12.74 -12.22 7.13
C GLY A 160 13.80 -12.15 8.23
N ARG A 161 15.00 -11.65 7.89
CA ARG A 161 16.17 -11.60 8.80
C ARG A 161 15.99 -10.63 9.96
N TYR A 162 15.19 -9.59 9.76
CA TYR A 162 14.88 -8.56 10.74
C TYR A 162 13.36 -8.45 10.91
N GLN A 163 12.94 -7.91 12.05
CA GLN A 163 11.57 -7.56 12.36
C GLN A 163 11.55 -6.31 13.23
N VAL A 164 10.51 -5.50 13.12
CA VAL A 164 10.27 -4.43 14.10
C VAL A 164 9.62 -5.07 15.33
N LEU A 165 10.20 -4.84 16.50
CA LEU A 165 9.73 -5.32 17.80
C LEU A 165 8.60 -4.42 18.32
N GLU A 166 7.86 -4.86 19.34
CA GLU A 166 6.75 -4.09 19.93
C GLU A 166 7.16 -2.71 20.47
N ASN A 167 8.44 -2.54 20.82
CA ASN A 167 9.01 -1.27 21.25
C ASN A 167 9.39 -0.32 20.07
N GLY A 168 9.15 -0.72 18.83
CA GLY A 168 9.49 0.03 17.61
C GLY A 168 10.93 -0.15 17.12
N GLU A 169 11.76 -0.95 17.80
CA GLU A 169 13.15 -1.18 17.39
C GLU A 169 13.29 -2.35 16.40
N LEU A 170 14.34 -2.33 15.57
CA LEU A 170 14.67 -3.45 14.68
C LEU A 170 15.38 -4.56 15.46
N GLY A 171 14.70 -5.69 15.66
CA GLY A 171 15.25 -6.92 16.18
C GLY A 171 15.69 -7.86 15.06
N ARG A 172 16.87 -8.49 15.19
CA ARG A 172 17.25 -9.61 14.32
C ARG A 172 16.43 -10.84 14.71
N ALA A 173 15.86 -11.53 13.73
CA ALA A 173 15.11 -12.75 13.99
C ALA A 173 16.00 -13.78 14.72
N PRO A 174 15.51 -14.45 15.78
CA PRO A 174 16.29 -15.45 16.49
C PRO A 174 16.75 -16.56 15.55
N TYR A 175 18.04 -16.88 15.63
CA TYR A 175 18.61 -17.99 14.87
C TYR A 175 18.17 -19.31 15.52
N ASP A 176 17.36 -20.08 14.82
CA ASP A 176 17.02 -21.45 15.21
C ASP A 176 18.12 -22.42 14.74
N PRO A 177 18.91 -23.01 15.66
CA PRO A 177 19.95 -23.97 15.32
C PRO A 177 19.42 -25.33 14.86
N GLU A 178 18.17 -25.66 15.16
CA GLU A 178 17.51 -26.92 14.79
C GLU A 178 16.86 -26.84 13.40
N LYS A 179 16.57 -25.62 12.92
CA LYS A 179 16.05 -25.39 11.57
C LYS A 179 16.97 -25.98 10.52
N LEU A 180 16.44 -26.95 9.78
CA LEU A 180 17.12 -27.56 8.65
C LEU A 180 17.54 -26.49 7.64
N ARG A 181 18.76 -26.64 7.13
CA ARG A 181 19.22 -25.79 6.04
C ARG A 181 18.32 -25.94 4.83
N GLN A 182 18.23 -24.89 4.04
CA GLN A 182 17.56 -24.96 2.76
C GLN A 182 18.57 -24.73 1.64
N PRO A 183 18.33 -25.33 0.47
CA PRO A 183 19.06 -24.96 -0.74
C PRO A 183 18.96 -23.45 -0.99
N ASP A 184 19.99 -22.90 -1.65
CA ASP A 184 19.98 -21.52 -2.10
C ASP A 184 18.86 -21.26 -3.10
N GLN A 185 18.43 -19.99 -3.21
CA GLN A 185 17.24 -19.61 -3.98
C GLN A 185 17.29 -20.13 -5.42
N LYS A 186 18.44 -20.03 -6.09
CA LYS A 186 18.61 -20.53 -7.47
C LYS A 186 18.30 -22.03 -7.62
N LYS A 187 18.67 -22.85 -6.63
CA LYS A 187 18.36 -24.29 -6.63
C LYS A 187 16.88 -24.52 -6.33
N ARG A 188 16.28 -23.73 -5.44
CA ARG A 188 14.85 -23.76 -5.16
C ARG A 188 14.02 -23.36 -6.39
N ASP A 189 14.48 -22.39 -7.17
CA ASP A 189 13.82 -21.97 -8.41
C ASP A 189 13.90 -23.10 -9.46
N MET A 190 15.06 -23.73 -9.60
CA MET A 190 15.23 -24.91 -10.47
C MET A 190 14.34 -26.07 -10.03
N GLU A 191 14.32 -26.35 -8.73
CA GLU A 191 13.44 -27.32 -8.07
C GLU A 191 11.97 -27.03 -8.42
N ASN A 192 11.51 -25.80 -8.20
CA ASN A 192 10.15 -25.38 -8.46
C ASN A 192 9.74 -25.54 -9.94
N ARG A 193 10.67 -25.17 -10.82
CA ARG A 193 10.50 -25.21 -12.27
C ARG A 193 10.42 -26.65 -12.81
N THR A 194 11.23 -27.54 -12.27
CA THR A 194 11.38 -28.90 -12.80
C THR A 194 10.65 -29.97 -12.00
N GLY A 195 10.23 -29.65 -10.78
CA GLY A 195 9.72 -30.61 -9.81
C GLY A 195 10.76 -31.55 -9.22
N GLU A 196 12.02 -31.48 -9.64
CA GLU A 196 13.11 -32.36 -9.22
C GLU A 196 13.82 -31.80 -7.98
N LYS A 197 14.05 -32.63 -6.97
CA LYS A 197 14.88 -32.25 -5.82
C LYS A 197 16.31 -31.98 -6.28
N SER A 198 16.89 -30.86 -5.84
CA SER A 198 18.32 -30.62 -6.10
C SER A 198 19.19 -31.60 -5.31
N ALA A 199 20.39 -31.89 -5.83
CA ALA A 199 21.41 -32.65 -5.09
C ALA A 199 21.69 -32.06 -3.70
N LEU A 200 21.62 -30.73 -3.54
CA LEU A 200 21.80 -30.10 -2.23
C LEU A 200 20.65 -30.42 -1.27
N ARG A 201 19.40 -30.40 -1.75
CA ARG A 201 18.24 -30.79 -0.93
C ARG A 201 18.35 -32.22 -0.46
N ILE A 202 18.67 -33.14 -1.36
CA ILE A 202 18.85 -34.57 -1.04
C ILE A 202 19.97 -34.72 0.00
N ALA A 203 21.10 -34.05 -0.20
CA ALA A 203 22.20 -34.09 0.75
C ALA A 203 21.82 -33.51 2.12
N ILE A 204 20.99 -32.47 2.19
CA ILE A 204 20.51 -31.91 3.45
C ILE A 204 19.50 -32.86 4.14
N GLU A 205 18.49 -33.34 3.42
CA GLU A 205 17.40 -34.16 3.97
C GLU A 205 17.92 -35.53 4.43
N ASP A 206 18.74 -36.20 3.61
CA ASP A 206 19.22 -37.55 3.89
C ASP A 206 20.63 -37.59 4.49
N GLY A 207 21.49 -36.66 4.10
CA GLY A 207 22.92 -36.70 4.41
C GLY A 207 23.29 -35.95 5.69
N ALA A 208 22.57 -34.88 6.04
CA ALA A 208 22.95 -34.05 7.20
C ALA A 208 22.88 -34.82 8.52
N ALA A 209 21.84 -35.66 8.70
CA ALA A 209 21.71 -36.49 9.89
C ALA A 209 22.84 -37.52 10.02
N ILE A 210 23.16 -38.22 8.92
CA ILE A 210 24.27 -39.19 8.83
C ILE A 210 25.59 -38.51 9.17
N ILE A 211 25.86 -37.35 8.56
CA ILE A 211 27.10 -36.60 8.82
C ILE A 211 27.17 -36.19 10.29
N LYS A 212 26.06 -35.77 10.91
CA LYS A 212 26.05 -35.40 12.34
C LYS A 212 26.28 -36.61 13.25
N GLN A 213 25.75 -37.77 12.93
CA GLN A 213 25.76 -38.96 13.81
C GLN A 213 26.99 -39.85 13.65
N ALA A 214 27.69 -39.76 12.52
CA ALA A 214 28.88 -40.57 12.26
C ALA A 214 29.96 -40.41 13.35
N GLN A 215 30.47 -41.55 13.83
CA GLN A 215 31.53 -41.63 14.84
C GLN A 215 32.90 -42.01 14.25
N SER A 216 32.93 -42.46 13.00
CA SER A 216 34.17 -42.74 12.25
C SER A 216 34.03 -42.42 10.77
N TRP A 217 35.16 -42.27 10.06
CA TRP A 217 35.17 -42.08 8.61
C TRP A 217 34.57 -43.28 7.87
N GLU A 218 34.83 -44.51 8.32
CA GLU A 218 34.26 -45.72 7.74
C GLU A 218 32.73 -45.75 7.85
N GLN A 219 32.20 -45.42 9.04
CA GLN A 219 30.75 -45.35 9.26
C GLN A 219 30.11 -44.29 8.36
N LEU A 220 30.72 -43.09 8.29
CA LEU A 220 30.25 -42.00 7.44
C LEU A 220 30.14 -42.45 5.98
N HIS A 221 31.21 -43.05 5.44
CA HIS A 221 31.23 -43.47 4.05
C HIS A 221 30.21 -44.59 3.78
N ARG A 222 30.07 -45.56 4.69
CA ARG A 222 29.08 -46.65 4.59
C ARG A 222 27.64 -46.15 4.57
N GLU A 223 27.27 -45.28 5.51
CA GLU A 223 25.91 -44.78 5.63
C GLU A 223 25.55 -43.81 4.50
N LEU A 224 26.48 -42.95 4.07
CA LEU A 224 26.28 -42.10 2.89
C LEU A 224 26.16 -42.93 1.61
N ALA A 225 27.00 -43.96 1.42
CA ALA A 225 26.96 -44.81 0.23
C ALA A 225 25.63 -45.58 0.13
N ALA A 226 25.07 -46.04 1.26
CA ALA A 226 23.76 -46.67 1.32
C ALA A 226 22.62 -45.73 0.85
N LYS A 227 22.83 -44.42 1.02
CA LYS A 227 21.94 -43.36 0.51
C LYS A 227 22.42 -42.78 -0.83
N GLY A 228 23.31 -43.43 -1.56
CA GLY A 228 23.77 -42.97 -2.88
C GLY A 228 24.61 -41.69 -2.85
N MET A 229 25.25 -41.39 -1.73
CA MET A 229 26.10 -40.22 -1.52
C MET A 229 27.53 -40.63 -1.19
N ARG A 230 28.49 -39.74 -1.48
CA ARG A 230 29.90 -39.93 -1.07
C ARG A 230 30.53 -38.63 -0.58
N TYR A 231 31.40 -38.73 0.41
CA TYR A 231 32.13 -37.60 0.98
C TYR A 231 33.60 -37.63 0.54
N GLU A 232 34.03 -36.63 -0.24
CA GLU A 232 35.38 -36.55 -0.79
C GLU A 232 36.09 -35.27 -0.38
N LYS A 233 37.40 -35.39 -0.12
CA LYS A 233 38.27 -34.23 0.09
C LYS A 233 38.55 -33.55 -1.25
N THR A 234 38.25 -32.25 -1.33
CA THR A 234 38.46 -31.43 -2.53
C THR A 234 39.27 -30.18 -2.19
N GLY A 235 40.54 -30.17 -2.58
CA GLY A 235 41.49 -29.12 -2.18
C GLY A 235 41.63 -28.99 -0.66
N SER A 236 41.40 -27.80 -0.12
CA SER A 236 41.37 -27.52 1.33
C SER A 236 40.00 -27.79 1.99
N GLY A 237 38.99 -28.18 1.21
CA GLY A 237 37.62 -28.43 1.67
C GLY A 237 37.14 -29.86 1.43
N ALA A 238 35.83 -30.02 1.41
CA ALA A 238 35.18 -31.28 1.09
C ALA A 238 33.89 -31.08 0.30
N THR A 239 33.57 -32.09 -0.52
CA THR A 239 32.39 -32.17 -1.37
C THR A 239 31.61 -33.42 -1.02
N VAL A 240 30.30 -33.27 -0.84
CA VAL A 240 29.35 -34.39 -0.80
C VAL A 240 28.79 -34.55 -2.21
N PHE A 241 28.99 -35.70 -2.83
CA PHE A 241 28.39 -36.00 -4.12
C PHE A 241 27.08 -36.77 -3.91
N VAL A 242 26.04 -36.37 -4.64
CA VAL A 242 24.78 -37.11 -4.77
C VAL A 242 24.72 -37.61 -6.22
N GLY A 243 24.87 -38.92 -6.43
CA GLY A 243 25.20 -39.44 -7.77
C GLY A 243 26.48 -38.77 -8.30
N ASP A 244 26.44 -38.18 -9.49
CA ASP A 244 27.60 -37.47 -10.07
C ASP A 244 27.69 -35.98 -9.71
N VAL A 245 26.69 -35.45 -8.98
CA VAL A 245 26.59 -34.01 -8.70
C VAL A 245 27.24 -33.68 -7.36
N GLY A 246 28.33 -32.91 -7.39
CA GLY A 246 29.03 -32.45 -6.19
C GLY A 246 28.41 -31.21 -5.56
N VAL A 247 28.16 -31.26 -4.24
CA VAL A 247 27.76 -30.10 -3.43
C VAL A 247 28.77 -29.87 -2.30
N LYS A 248 29.01 -28.60 -1.96
CA LYS A 248 29.96 -28.25 -0.91
C LYS A 248 29.48 -28.82 0.43
N ALA A 249 30.35 -29.55 1.12
CA ALA A 249 29.96 -30.23 2.36
C ALA A 249 29.42 -29.25 3.41
N SER A 250 30.02 -28.06 3.53
CA SER A 250 29.58 -27.03 4.47
C SER A 250 28.19 -26.46 4.18
N ASP A 251 27.61 -26.68 3.00
CA ASP A 251 26.26 -26.22 2.65
C ASP A 251 25.22 -27.27 3.06
N VAL A 252 25.63 -28.54 3.14
CA VAL A 252 24.81 -29.65 3.66
C VAL A 252 24.59 -29.48 5.16
N ASP A 253 25.68 -29.34 5.92
CA ASP A 253 25.62 -29.10 7.36
C ASP A 253 26.80 -28.25 7.84
N ARG A 254 26.62 -27.46 8.91
CA ARG A 254 27.68 -26.59 9.42
C ARG A 254 28.86 -27.38 9.97
N ASN A 255 28.63 -28.61 10.41
CA ASN A 255 29.64 -29.51 10.97
C ASN A 255 30.23 -30.45 9.93
N ALA A 256 29.71 -30.45 8.70
CA ALA A 256 30.19 -31.28 7.60
C ALA A 256 31.48 -30.75 6.92
N SER A 257 31.99 -29.58 7.29
CA SER A 257 33.26 -29.08 6.74
C SER A 257 34.43 -29.99 7.13
N LEU A 258 35.39 -30.18 6.21
CA LEU A 258 36.54 -31.07 6.43
C LEU A 258 37.24 -30.82 7.77
N ALA A 259 37.57 -29.57 8.09
CA ALA A 259 38.26 -29.21 9.33
C ALA A 259 37.49 -29.64 10.60
N LYS A 260 36.16 -29.47 10.62
CA LYS A 260 35.31 -29.89 11.75
C LYS A 260 35.15 -31.40 11.82
N MET A 261 35.03 -32.05 10.67
CA MET A 261 34.98 -33.51 10.60
C MET A 261 36.29 -34.13 11.07
N GLN A 262 37.44 -33.58 10.66
CA GLN A 262 38.74 -34.03 11.14
C GLN A 262 38.95 -33.80 12.64
N LYS A 263 38.47 -32.67 13.17
CA LYS A 263 38.50 -32.40 14.61
C LYS A 263 37.71 -33.45 15.42
N ARG A 264 36.63 -34.01 14.84
CA ARG A 264 35.76 -34.97 15.52
C ARG A 264 36.12 -36.43 15.25
N LEU A 265 36.49 -36.78 14.02
CA LEU A 265 36.69 -38.15 13.54
C LEU A 265 38.18 -38.51 13.36
N GLY A 266 39.09 -37.57 13.59
CA GLY A 266 40.52 -37.75 13.34
C GLY A 266 40.93 -37.47 11.89
N GLU A 267 42.17 -37.81 11.53
CA GLU A 267 42.68 -37.58 10.17
C GLU A 267 41.81 -38.21 9.09
N TYR A 268 41.66 -37.51 7.96
CA TYR A 268 40.74 -37.91 6.89
C TYR A 268 41.14 -39.26 6.29
N GLN A 269 40.19 -40.20 6.24
CA GLN A 269 40.34 -41.47 5.55
C GLN A 269 39.44 -41.52 4.30
N PRO A 270 39.97 -41.89 3.12
CA PRO A 270 39.16 -42.02 1.91
C PRO A 270 38.21 -43.22 2.02
N ALA A 271 37.13 -43.19 1.24
CA ALA A 271 36.23 -44.32 1.10
C ALA A 271 36.97 -45.55 0.51
N PRO A 272 36.61 -46.79 0.91
CA PRO A 272 37.17 -48.00 0.31
C PRO A 272 36.93 -48.04 -1.21
N GLN A 273 37.96 -48.37 -2.00
CA GLN A 273 37.90 -48.35 -3.48
C GLN A 273 36.77 -49.20 -4.11
N ARG A 274 36.25 -50.22 -3.40
CA ARG A 274 35.17 -51.10 -3.88
C ARG A 274 33.80 -50.77 -3.28
N GLN A 275 33.65 -49.62 -2.63
CA GLN A 275 32.39 -49.25 -2.03
C GLN A 275 31.36 -48.93 -3.12
N GLN A 276 30.35 -49.80 -3.25
CA GLN A 276 29.23 -49.56 -4.15
C GLN A 276 28.33 -48.48 -3.56
N VAL A 277 28.26 -47.34 -4.25
CA VAL A 277 27.32 -46.27 -3.94
C VAL A 277 25.99 -46.61 -4.60
N ALA A 278 24.91 -46.61 -3.84
CA ALA A 278 23.59 -46.92 -4.37
C ALA A 278 23.23 -45.93 -5.51
N GLN A 279 22.71 -46.45 -6.63
CA GLN A 279 22.20 -45.59 -7.69
C GLN A 279 20.92 -44.91 -7.21
N ARG A 280 20.81 -43.58 -7.41
CA ARG A 280 19.60 -42.82 -7.12
C ARG A 280 18.95 -42.38 -8.43
N GLU A 281 17.64 -42.58 -8.51
CA GLU A 281 16.82 -41.97 -9.54
C GLU A 281 16.40 -40.55 -9.13
N PRO A 282 16.08 -39.66 -10.10
CA PRO A 282 15.55 -38.33 -9.80
C PRO A 282 14.28 -38.40 -8.96
N GLU A 283 14.32 -37.71 -7.82
CA GLU A 283 13.22 -37.66 -6.87
C GLU A 283 12.39 -36.38 -7.05
N PRO A 284 11.05 -36.50 -7.03
CA PRO A 284 10.21 -35.33 -7.06
C PRO A 284 10.23 -34.62 -5.69
N ILE A 285 10.02 -33.30 -5.70
CA ILE A 285 9.97 -32.48 -4.48
C ILE A 285 8.78 -32.87 -3.60
N LYS A 286 7.65 -33.18 -4.23
CA LYS A 286 6.49 -33.77 -3.56
C LYS A 286 6.40 -35.25 -3.93
N PRO A 287 6.05 -36.12 -2.97
CA PRO A 287 5.60 -37.47 -3.30
C PRO A 287 4.46 -37.41 -4.33
N ASP A 288 4.37 -38.42 -5.19
CA ASP A 288 3.21 -38.71 -6.06
C ASP A 288 2.85 -37.64 -7.11
N VAL A 289 3.84 -37.00 -7.73
CA VAL A 289 3.60 -36.12 -8.89
C VAL A 289 3.09 -36.94 -10.09
N PRO A 290 1.86 -36.71 -10.59
CA PRO A 290 1.34 -37.44 -11.75
C PRO A 290 2.17 -37.17 -13.01
N GLY A 291 2.47 -38.23 -13.77
CA GLY A 291 3.29 -38.15 -14.98
C GLY A 291 4.79 -37.91 -14.73
N TRP A 292 5.27 -37.99 -13.48
CA TRP A 292 6.67 -37.75 -13.12
C TRP A 292 7.67 -38.58 -13.93
N LYS A 293 7.41 -39.90 -14.06
CA LYS A 293 8.30 -40.83 -14.77
C LYS A 293 8.45 -40.45 -16.23
N ASP A 294 7.35 -40.09 -16.90
CA ASP A 294 7.36 -39.71 -18.32
C ASP A 294 8.05 -38.36 -18.52
N TYR A 295 7.78 -37.39 -17.63
CA TYR A 295 8.44 -36.09 -17.64
C TYR A 295 9.95 -36.20 -17.52
N ILE A 296 10.45 -36.93 -16.52
CA ILE A 296 11.89 -37.11 -16.29
C ILE A 296 12.54 -37.91 -17.42
N THR A 297 11.86 -38.94 -17.93
CA THR A 297 12.40 -39.75 -19.04
C THR A 297 12.55 -38.89 -20.30
N GLY A 298 11.51 -38.13 -20.68
CA GLY A 298 11.57 -37.22 -21.83
C GLY A 298 12.62 -36.12 -21.67
N ARG A 299 12.74 -35.55 -20.46
CA ARG A 299 13.75 -34.54 -20.15
C ARG A 299 15.17 -35.10 -20.23
N LYS A 300 15.43 -36.28 -19.63
CA LYS A 300 16.73 -36.97 -19.73
C LYS A 300 17.11 -37.23 -21.20
N ALA A 301 16.18 -37.77 -21.99
CA ALA A 301 16.40 -38.05 -23.41
C ALA A 301 16.71 -36.78 -24.22
N HIS A 302 15.96 -35.69 -23.98
CA HIS A 302 16.18 -34.41 -24.65
C HIS A 302 17.58 -33.84 -24.38
N TYR A 303 18.00 -33.77 -23.11
CA TYR A 303 19.31 -33.22 -22.77
C TYR A 303 20.46 -34.14 -23.19
N ALA A 304 20.26 -35.46 -23.20
CA ALA A 304 21.23 -36.40 -23.76
C ALA A 304 21.43 -36.16 -25.26
N ALA A 305 20.35 -36.05 -26.05
CA ALA A 305 20.41 -35.75 -27.48
C ALA A 305 21.06 -34.38 -27.74
N LYS A 306 20.70 -33.36 -26.95
CA LYS A 306 21.27 -32.01 -27.02
C LYS A 306 22.78 -32.01 -26.79
N ASN A 307 23.25 -32.71 -25.75
CA ASN A 307 24.67 -32.80 -25.41
C ASN A 307 25.45 -33.57 -26.48
N ALA A 308 24.91 -34.68 -26.99
CA ALA A 308 25.51 -35.45 -28.09
C ALA A 308 25.63 -34.61 -29.37
N ALA A 309 24.56 -33.92 -29.76
CA ALA A 309 24.56 -33.02 -30.92
C ALA A 309 25.56 -31.86 -30.75
N LYS A 310 25.66 -31.30 -29.54
CA LYS A 310 26.64 -30.25 -29.24
C LYS A 310 28.07 -30.77 -29.36
N LEU A 311 28.38 -31.93 -28.80
CA LEU A 311 29.70 -32.53 -28.90
C LEU A 311 30.09 -32.81 -30.36
N ALA A 312 29.14 -33.30 -31.17
CA ALA A 312 29.36 -33.52 -32.60
C ALA A 312 29.63 -32.19 -33.34
N LEU A 313 28.85 -31.14 -33.06
CA LEU A 313 29.05 -29.81 -33.64
C LEU A 313 30.40 -29.21 -33.24
N ASP A 314 30.77 -29.29 -31.96
CA ASP A 314 32.03 -28.75 -31.46
C ASP A 314 33.23 -29.47 -32.10
N LYS A 315 33.15 -30.80 -32.29
CA LYS A 315 34.15 -31.60 -33.04
C LYS A 315 34.24 -31.19 -34.51
N GLN A 316 33.10 -31.01 -35.19
CA GLN A 316 33.07 -30.56 -36.58
C GLN A 316 33.71 -29.18 -36.73
N GLN A 317 33.36 -28.23 -35.85
CA GLN A 317 33.93 -26.89 -35.87
C GLN A 317 35.45 -26.90 -35.58
N GLU A 318 35.93 -27.81 -34.73
CA GLU A 318 37.36 -28.00 -34.51
C GLU A 318 38.08 -28.53 -35.76
N GLN A 319 37.50 -29.51 -36.45
CA GLN A 319 38.04 -30.05 -37.70
C GLN A 319 38.09 -28.99 -38.81
N GLU A 320 37.03 -28.21 -38.99
CA GLU A 320 37.01 -27.12 -39.99
C GLU A 320 38.08 -26.05 -39.70
N ARG A 321 38.31 -25.71 -38.43
CA ARG A 321 39.40 -24.79 -38.04
C ARG A 321 40.78 -25.37 -38.38
N LYS A 322 41.01 -26.66 -38.13
CA LYS A 322 42.26 -27.34 -38.47
C LYS A 322 42.48 -27.37 -39.98
N GLN A 323 41.47 -27.75 -40.76
CA GLN A 323 41.53 -27.78 -42.22
C GLN A 323 41.82 -26.40 -42.82
N LEU A 324 41.14 -25.34 -42.36
CA LEU A 324 41.42 -23.99 -42.84
C LEU A 324 42.85 -23.56 -42.50
N ALA A 325 43.33 -23.85 -41.29
CA ALA A 325 44.71 -23.53 -40.90
C ALA A 325 45.75 -24.27 -41.76
N GLU A 326 45.50 -25.54 -42.08
CA GLU A 326 46.35 -26.34 -42.97
C GLU A 326 46.36 -25.81 -44.40
N GLN A 327 45.20 -25.45 -44.95
CA GLN A 327 45.07 -24.85 -46.28
C GLN A 327 45.78 -23.49 -46.37
N GLN A 328 45.59 -22.63 -45.37
CA GLN A 328 46.25 -21.32 -45.28
C GLN A 328 47.77 -21.46 -45.15
N LYS A 329 48.24 -22.46 -44.39
CA LYS A 329 49.67 -22.79 -44.27
C LYS A 329 50.23 -23.28 -45.60
N ALA A 330 49.58 -24.24 -46.27
CA ALA A 330 50.03 -24.78 -47.56
C ALA A 330 50.11 -23.69 -48.63
N ARG A 331 49.07 -22.84 -48.75
CA ARG A 331 49.05 -21.71 -49.69
C ARG A 331 50.20 -20.74 -49.43
N ARG A 332 50.45 -20.41 -48.16
CA ARG A 332 51.60 -19.57 -47.77
C ARG A 332 52.93 -20.23 -48.13
N ASP A 333 53.12 -21.50 -47.81
CA ASP A 333 54.39 -22.20 -48.03
C ASP A 333 54.68 -22.36 -49.54
N GLU A 334 53.66 -22.51 -50.38
CA GLU A 334 53.75 -22.49 -51.85
C GLU A 334 54.13 -21.12 -52.39
N LEU A 335 53.45 -20.05 -51.95
CA LEU A 335 53.78 -18.68 -52.33
C LEU A 335 55.19 -18.27 -51.90
N MET A 336 55.70 -18.82 -50.79
CA MET A 336 57.06 -18.55 -50.30
C MET A 336 58.14 -19.37 -51.03
N ARG A 337 57.77 -20.33 -51.89
CA ARG A 337 58.68 -21.20 -52.65
C ARG A 337 59.28 -20.45 -53.85
N GLY A 338 60.15 -19.47 -53.60
CA GLY A 338 60.82 -18.68 -54.62
C GLY A 338 62.05 -17.92 -54.08
N ASN A 339 62.89 -17.38 -54.98
CA ASN A 339 64.05 -16.56 -54.59
C ASN A 339 63.61 -15.09 -54.39
N TRP A 340 63.66 -14.64 -53.13
CA TRP A 340 63.19 -13.32 -52.70
C TRP A 340 64.30 -12.28 -52.51
N LYS A 341 65.54 -12.62 -52.88
CA LYS A 341 66.70 -11.71 -52.74
C LYS A 341 66.46 -10.44 -53.57
N GLY A 342 66.40 -9.28 -52.90
CA GLY A 342 66.18 -7.96 -53.53
C GLY A 342 64.71 -7.60 -53.83
N LYS A 343 63.72 -8.42 -53.45
CA LYS A 343 62.28 -8.21 -53.74
C LYS A 343 61.41 -8.01 -52.49
N GLY A 344 61.94 -7.33 -51.47
CA GLY A 344 61.31 -7.19 -50.15
C GLY A 344 59.95 -6.47 -50.14
N GLU A 345 59.81 -5.41 -50.94
CA GLU A 345 58.56 -4.64 -51.03
C GLU A 345 57.42 -5.46 -51.67
N VAL A 346 57.73 -6.17 -52.75
CA VAL A 346 56.78 -7.08 -53.43
C VAL A 346 56.37 -8.23 -52.51
N LEU A 347 57.31 -8.78 -51.73
CA LEU A 347 57.03 -9.82 -50.73
C LEU A 347 56.11 -9.31 -49.61
N ASN A 348 56.33 -8.09 -49.13
CA ASN A 348 55.48 -7.49 -48.09
C ASN A 348 54.07 -7.17 -48.61
N ALA A 349 53.96 -6.63 -49.83
CA ALA A 349 52.67 -6.41 -50.48
C ALA A 349 51.88 -7.72 -50.62
N MET A 350 52.53 -8.78 -51.09
CA MET A 350 51.93 -10.11 -51.23
C MET A 350 51.51 -10.71 -49.88
N ARG A 351 52.33 -10.57 -48.82
CA ARG A 351 51.97 -10.98 -47.45
C ARG A 351 50.75 -10.23 -46.92
N SER A 352 50.64 -8.93 -47.21
CA SER A 352 49.50 -8.12 -46.79
C SER A 352 48.20 -8.57 -47.46
N VAL A 353 48.24 -8.87 -48.77
CA VAL A 353 47.07 -9.39 -49.51
C VAL A 353 46.64 -10.74 -48.96
N ILE A 354 47.58 -11.68 -48.78
CA ILE A 354 47.28 -13.01 -48.21
C ILE A 354 46.74 -12.89 -46.78
N ALA A 355 47.30 -12.00 -45.97
CA ALA A 355 46.80 -11.77 -44.61
C ALA A 355 45.34 -11.26 -44.62
N ALA A 356 45.00 -10.37 -45.55
CA ALA A 356 43.63 -9.88 -45.73
C ALA A 356 42.68 -11.01 -46.19
N GLU A 357 43.09 -11.84 -47.14
CA GLU A 357 42.32 -13.02 -47.58
C GLU A 357 42.10 -14.01 -46.44
N GLN A 358 43.16 -14.35 -45.69
CA GLN A 358 43.07 -15.26 -44.54
C GLN A 358 42.18 -14.70 -43.44
N ALA A 359 42.19 -13.38 -43.22
CA ALA A 359 41.30 -12.71 -42.29
C ALA A 359 39.83 -12.80 -42.76
N ALA A 360 39.57 -12.61 -44.06
CA ALA A 360 38.25 -12.77 -44.65
C ALA A 360 37.73 -14.21 -44.54
N GLU A 361 38.56 -15.22 -44.85
CA GLU A 361 38.22 -16.64 -44.70
C GLU A 361 37.89 -17.01 -43.24
N LYS A 362 38.69 -16.52 -42.27
CA LYS A 362 38.41 -16.70 -40.84
C LYS A 362 37.12 -16.01 -40.40
N ALA A 363 36.82 -14.83 -40.94
CA ALA A 363 35.58 -14.12 -40.67
C ALA A 363 34.37 -14.90 -41.21
N ALA A 364 34.44 -15.40 -42.43
CA ALA A 364 33.41 -16.24 -43.05
C ALA A 364 33.19 -17.55 -42.25
N LEU A 365 34.26 -18.22 -41.81
CA LEU A 365 34.15 -19.42 -40.98
C LEU A 365 33.49 -19.13 -39.63
N LYS A 366 33.84 -17.98 -39.01
CA LYS A 366 33.24 -17.55 -37.74
C LYS A 366 31.74 -17.26 -37.90
N GLU A 367 31.35 -16.63 -39.00
CA GLU A 367 29.93 -16.38 -39.33
C GLU A 367 29.18 -17.69 -39.56
N LYS A 368 29.76 -18.64 -40.30
CA LYS A 368 29.21 -19.99 -40.48
C LYS A 368 28.99 -20.68 -39.13
N HIS A 369 30.00 -20.69 -38.25
CA HIS A 369 29.90 -21.28 -36.91
C HIS A 369 28.86 -20.57 -36.04
N GLN A 370 28.67 -19.26 -36.24
CA GLN A 370 27.63 -18.50 -35.56
C GLN A 370 26.23 -18.95 -36.00
N LYS A 371 25.97 -19.03 -37.31
CA LYS A 371 24.70 -19.53 -37.87
C LYS A 371 24.40 -20.95 -37.41
N GLN A 372 25.39 -21.84 -37.38
CA GLN A 372 25.23 -23.21 -36.86
C GLN A 372 24.86 -23.22 -35.37
N ARG A 373 25.48 -22.36 -34.54
CA ARG A 373 25.12 -22.23 -33.12
C ARG A 373 23.71 -21.66 -32.95
N GLU A 374 23.28 -20.76 -33.82
CA GLU A 374 21.91 -20.23 -33.84
C GLU A 374 20.88 -21.31 -34.18
N GLN A 375 21.12 -22.08 -35.25
CA GLN A 375 20.30 -23.24 -35.62
C GLN A 375 20.24 -24.29 -34.50
N TRP A 376 21.38 -24.63 -33.90
CA TRP A 376 21.42 -25.56 -32.76
C TRP A 376 20.60 -25.05 -31.57
N ARG A 377 20.66 -23.74 -31.27
CA ARG A 377 19.83 -23.12 -30.22
C ARG A 377 18.33 -23.17 -30.57
N GLN A 378 17.96 -23.01 -31.84
CA GLN A 378 16.57 -23.10 -32.29
C GLN A 378 16.04 -24.54 -32.25
N GLN A 379 16.87 -25.52 -32.62
CA GLN A 379 16.52 -26.95 -32.58
C GLN A 379 16.38 -27.46 -31.15
N PHE A 380 17.33 -27.12 -30.27
CA PHE A 380 17.36 -27.59 -28.88
C PHE A 380 16.97 -26.48 -27.90
N ARG A 381 15.73 -26.00 -28.04
CA ARG A 381 15.09 -25.12 -27.04
C ARG A 381 15.08 -25.79 -25.67
N PRO A 382 15.05 -25.01 -24.56
CA PRO A 382 14.90 -25.59 -23.23
C PRO A 382 13.69 -26.53 -23.18
N TYR A 383 13.87 -27.70 -22.55
CA TYR A 383 12.75 -28.61 -22.31
C TYR A 383 11.71 -27.91 -21.43
N PRO A 384 10.40 -28.09 -21.69
CA PRO A 384 9.34 -27.45 -20.91
C PRO A 384 9.48 -27.72 -19.42
N ASP A 385 9.12 -26.71 -18.63
CA ASP A 385 9.03 -26.82 -17.18
C ASP A 385 7.87 -27.76 -16.81
N LEU A 386 7.83 -28.29 -15.58
CA LEU A 386 6.86 -29.33 -15.22
C LEU A 386 5.41 -28.84 -15.39
N GLU A 387 5.12 -27.60 -14.99
CA GLU A 387 3.82 -26.94 -15.21
C GLU A 387 3.47 -26.88 -16.72
N GLN A 388 4.40 -26.39 -17.54
CA GLN A 388 4.20 -26.26 -18.98
C GLN A 388 3.99 -27.62 -19.65
N TRP A 389 4.76 -28.63 -19.24
CA TRP A 389 4.62 -29.98 -19.75
C TRP A 389 3.26 -30.58 -19.38
N GLN A 390 2.77 -30.37 -18.16
CA GLN A 390 1.42 -30.81 -17.77
C GLN A 390 0.32 -30.11 -18.57
N ARG A 391 0.47 -28.80 -18.85
CA ARG A 391 -0.45 -28.07 -19.76
C ARG A 391 -0.42 -28.64 -21.18
N MET A 392 0.76 -28.97 -21.71
CA MET A 392 0.92 -29.56 -23.04
C MET A 392 0.30 -30.96 -23.15
N GLN A 393 0.26 -31.74 -22.06
CA GLN A 393 -0.43 -33.04 -22.01
C GLN A 393 -1.96 -32.91 -21.89
N LYS A 394 -2.51 -31.69 -22.01
CA LYS A 394 -3.95 -31.36 -21.85
C LYS A 394 -4.50 -31.67 -20.45
N SER A 395 -3.66 -31.54 -19.41
CA SER A 395 -4.06 -31.70 -18.01
C SER A 395 -3.94 -30.38 -17.24
N PRO A 396 -4.83 -29.39 -17.51
CA PRO A 396 -4.75 -28.06 -16.89
C PRO A 396 -4.89 -28.11 -15.35
N ASP A 397 -5.70 -29.03 -14.82
CA ASP A 397 -5.91 -29.17 -13.37
C ASP A 397 -4.62 -29.56 -12.64
N LEU A 398 -3.78 -30.39 -13.25
CA LEU A 398 -2.50 -30.80 -12.67
C LEU A 398 -1.52 -29.63 -12.65
N ALA A 399 -1.52 -28.82 -13.71
CA ALA A 399 -0.67 -27.63 -13.80
C ALA A 399 -1.04 -26.59 -12.73
N GLU A 400 -2.35 -26.36 -12.51
CA GLU A 400 -2.82 -25.46 -11.45
C GLU A 400 -2.53 -26.02 -10.05
N GLN A 401 -2.70 -27.32 -9.83
CA GLN A 401 -2.28 -27.97 -8.57
C GLN A 401 -0.77 -27.84 -8.32
N TRP A 402 0.05 -27.94 -9.37
CA TRP A 402 1.48 -27.72 -9.28
C TRP A 402 1.80 -26.26 -8.96
N ARG A 403 1.15 -25.29 -9.61
CA ARG A 403 1.28 -23.85 -9.37
C ARG A 403 0.97 -23.50 -7.91
N HIS A 404 -0.16 -23.99 -7.40
CA HIS A 404 -0.66 -23.73 -6.05
C HIS A 404 -0.17 -24.74 -5.01
N ARG A 405 0.87 -25.54 -5.31
CA ARG A 405 1.33 -26.63 -4.44
C ARG A 405 1.81 -26.17 -3.05
N ALA A 406 2.23 -24.92 -2.91
CA ALA A 406 2.71 -24.36 -1.66
C ALA A 406 1.56 -23.81 -0.78
N SER A 407 0.36 -23.64 -1.33
CA SER A 407 -0.84 -23.30 -0.57
C SER A 407 -1.61 -24.57 -0.20
N GLU A 408 -2.07 -24.66 1.05
CA GLU A 408 -3.17 -25.57 1.37
C GLU A 408 -4.37 -25.22 0.46
N PRO A 409 -5.04 -26.20 -0.16
CA PRO A 409 -6.18 -25.91 -1.01
C PRO A 409 -7.27 -25.23 -0.19
N GLN A 410 -7.69 -24.03 -0.60
CA GLN A 410 -8.79 -23.33 0.05
C GLN A 410 -10.10 -23.95 -0.39
N ARG A 411 -10.78 -24.59 0.55
CA ARG A 411 -11.95 -25.41 0.29
C ARG A 411 -13.11 -24.97 1.17
N ILE A 412 -14.31 -25.06 0.60
CA ILE A 412 -15.57 -25.06 1.35
C ILE A 412 -16.18 -26.46 1.23
N GLU A 413 -16.63 -27.04 2.33
CA GLU A 413 -17.28 -28.35 2.32
C GLU A 413 -18.67 -28.27 2.97
N GLY A 414 -19.65 -28.85 2.28
CA GLY A 414 -21.01 -28.98 2.78
C GLY A 414 -21.23 -30.21 3.64
N ASP A 415 -22.28 -30.18 4.44
CA ASP A 415 -22.77 -31.33 5.22
C ASP A 415 -23.35 -32.45 4.34
N ARG A 416 -23.84 -32.11 3.13
CA ARG A 416 -24.41 -33.03 2.16
C ARG A 416 -23.79 -32.90 0.77
N SER A 417 -23.72 -34.01 0.05
CA SER A 417 -23.28 -34.02 -1.34
C SER A 417 -24.45 -33.66 -2.26
N GLU A 418 -24.38 -32.52 -2.93
CA GLU A 418 -25.31 -32.14 -3.99
C GLU A 418 -24.58 -32.19 -5.34
N PRO A 419 -25.16 -32.75 -6.41
CA PRO A 419 -24.50 -32.79 -7.71
C PRO A 419 -24.16 -31.37 -8.20
N PRO A 420 -22.95 -31.14 -8.77
CA PRO A 420 -22.57 -29.85 -9.33
C PRO A 420 -23.54 -29.46 -10.44
N THR A 421 -24.28 -28.39 -10.21
CA THR A 421 -25.22 -27.82 -11.18
C THR A 421 -24.85 -26.36 -11.40
N PRO A 422 -24.83 -25.87 -12.66
CA PRO A 422 -24.62 -24.46 -12.93
C PRO A 422 -25.66 -23.61 -12.18
N ARG A 423 -25.20 -22.70 -11.34
CA ARG A 423 -26.03 -21.70 -10.66
C ARG A 423 -25.63 -20.30 -11.10
N ASP A 424 -26.60 -19.39 -11.13
CA ASP A 424 -26.31 -17.99 -11.47
C ASP A 424 -25.65 -17.30 -10.29
N ILE A 425 -24.40 -16.88 -10.49
CA ILE A 425 -23.62 -16.08 -9.53
C ILE A 425 -23.24 -14.79 -10.25
N ARG A 426 -23.62 -13.66 -9.67
CA ARG A 426 -23.41 -12.34 -10.27
C ARG A 426 -21.93 -12.14 -10.61
N ALA A 427 -21.65 -11.70 -11.83
CA ALA A 427 -20.30 -11.49 -12.38
C ALA A 427 -19.48 -12.75 -12.67
N TYR A 428 -20.05 -13.96 -12.56
CA TYR A 428 -19.40 -15.22 -12.92
C TYR A 428 -20.16 -15.96 -14.02
N VAL A 429 -19.44 -16.80 -14.77
CA VAL A 429 -19.96 -17.69 -15.83
C VAL A 429 -19.67 -19.12 -15.41
N PRO A 430 -20.68 -19.99 -15.28
CA PRO A 430 -20.49 -21.41 -15.02
C PRO A 430 -20.25 -22.19 -16.31
N GLU A 431 -19.25 -23.08 -16.30
CA GLU A 431 -18.96 -24.04 -17.38
C GLU A 431 -18.93 -25.47 -16.81
N ILE A 432 -19.62 -26.41 -17.46
CA ILE A 432 -19.61 -27.82 -17.05
C ILE A 432 -18.37 -28.49 -17.64
N VAL A 433 -17.49 -29.01 -16.79
CA VAL A 433 -16.31 -29.77 -17.18
C VAL A 433 -16.35 -31.13 -16.49
N GLY A 434 -16.69 -32.17 -17.26
CA GLY A 434 -16.86 -33.52 -16.72
C GLY A 434 -18.01 -33.59 -15.70
N GLN A 435 -17.68 -33.90 -14.44
CA GLN A 435 -18.64 -33.97 -13.32
C GLN A 435 -18.54 -32.75 -12.39
N GLN A 436 -17.89 -31.66 -12.82
CA GLN A 436 -17.66 -30.46 -12.01
C GLN A 436 -18.20 -29.22 -12.74
N VAL A 437 -18.45 -28.15 -11.99
CA VAL A 437 -18.83 -26.85 -12.55
C VAL A 437 -17.76 -25.82 -12.22
N HIS A 438 -17.15 -25.26 -13.26
CA HIS A 438 -16.08 -24.28 -13.18
C HIS A 438 -16.68 -22.88 -13.27
N TYR A 439 -16.35 -22.00 -12.34
CA TYR A 439 -16.82 -20.62 -12.34
C TYR A 439 -15.66 -19.67 -12.67
N SER A 440 -15.84 -18.86 -13.70
CA SER A 440 -14.88 -17.86 -14.16
C SER A 440 -15.52 -16.47 -14.20
N ARG A 441 -14.77 -15.39 -13.98
CA ARG A 441 -15.31 -14.02 -14.02
C ARG A 441 -15.77 -13.65 -15.43
N LYS A 442 -16.88 -12.90 -15.54
CA LYS A 442 -17.45 -12.46 -16.84
C LYS A 442 -16.46 -11.62 -17.66
N ASP A 443 -15.63 -10.81 -17.01
CA ASP A 443 -14.66 -9.93 -17.66
C ASP A 443 -13.47 -10.71 -18.27
N ASP A 444 -13.22 -11.92 -17.76
CA ASP A 444 -12.13 -12.82 -18.14
C ASP A 444 -12.59 -13.95 -19.09
N ALA A 445 -13.90 -14.13 -19.24
CA ALA A 445 -14.50 -15.14 -20.09
C ALA A 445 -14.09 -14.90 -21.56
N GLY A 446 -13.29 -15.82 -22.12
CA GLY A 446 -12.81 -15.76 -23.50
C GLY A 446 -11.41 -15.17 -23.70
N ARG A 447 -10.73 -14.68 -22.64
CA ARG A 447 -9.33 -14.19 -22.72
C ARG A 447 -8.30 -15.11 -22.05
N GLY A 448 -8.69 -16.34 -21.69
CA GLY A 448 -7.81 -17.27 -20.98
C GLY A 448 -7.57 -16.91 -19.51
N GLY A 449 -8.45 -16.13 -18.88
CA GLY A 449 -8.42 -15.97 -17.44
C GLY A 449 -8.77 -17.28 -16.75
N GLY A 450 -8.00 -17.65 -15.73
CA GLY A 450 -8.11 -18.91 -15.02
C GLY A 450 -9.45 -19.09 -14.30
N VAL A 451 -9.78 -20.34 -13.98
CA VAL A 451 -10.99 -20.71 -13.23
C VAL A 451 -10.88 -20.13 -11.81
N SER A 452 -11.88 -19.37 -11.37
CA SER A 452 -11.87 -18.73 -10.06
C SER A 452 -12.17 -19.72 -8.93
N PHE A 453 -13.21 -20.54 -9.10
CA PHE A 453 -13.55 -21.62 -8.18
C PHE A 453 -14.30 -22.75 -8.89
N VAL A 454 -14.23 -23.95 -8.32
CA VAL A 454 -14.78 -25.19 -8.91
C VAL A 454 -15.71 -25.86 -7.92
N ASP A 455 -16.96 -26.09 -8.34
CA ASP A 455 -17.92 -26.90 -7.62
C ASP A 455 -17.74 -28.39 -7.96
N LYS A 456 -17.35 -29.17 -6.95
CA LYS A 456 -17.17 -30.64 -6.99
C LYS A 456 -18.30 -31.39 -6.29
N GLY A 457 -19.34 -30.68 -5.87
CA GLY A 457 -20.60 -31.25 -5.44
C GLY A 457 -20.72 -31.27 -3.93
N LYS A 458 -19.85 -32.02 -3.26
CA LYS A 458 -19.70 -31.97 -1.79
C LYS A 458 -18.75 -30.86 -1.33
N SER A 459 -17.87 -30.40 -2.23
CA SER A 459 -16.89 -29.35 -1.91
C SER A 459 -16.77 -28.34 -3.04
N ILE A 460 -16.38 -27.12 -2.70
CA ILE A 460 -16.01 -26.06 -3.62
C ILE A 460 -14.55 -25.71 -3.37
N ASP A 461 -13.71 -25.86 -4.39
CA ASP A 461 -12.29 -25.49 -4.35
C ASP A 461 -12.13 -24.08 -4.92
N ILE A 462 -11.47 -23.18 -4.19
CA ILE A 462 -11.30 -21.78 -4.58
C ILE A 462 -9.85 -21.56 -5.00
N HIS A 463 -9.63 -21.28 -6.29
CA HIS A 463 -8.31 -21.04 -6.84
C HIS A 463 -7.92 -19.56 -6.70
N ASP A 464 -8.87 -18.64 -6.90
CA ASP A 464 -8.69 -17.20 -6.76
C ASP A 464 -9.11 -16.69 -5.36
N TRP A 465 -8.68 -17.38 -4.30
CA TRP A 465 -9.16 -17.12 -2.93
C TRP A 465 -8.69 -15.77 -2.35
N ARG A 466 -7.61 -15.20 -2.90
CA ARG A 466 -7.10 -13.88 -2.50
C ARG A 466 -7.99 -12.75 -3.00
N ASN A 467 -8.76 -13.00 -4.04
CA ASN A 467 -9.75 -12.07 -4.53
C ASN A 467 -11.01 -12.16 -3.66
N ARG A 468 -11.31 -11.05 -2.96
CA ARG A 468 -12.46 -10.95 -2.07
C ARG A 468 -13.77 -11.28 -2.80
N ASP A 469 -13.92 -10.89 -4.07
CA ASP A 469 -15.14 -11.14 -4.85
C ASP A 469 -15.32 -12.63 -5.17
N SER A 470 -14.22 -13.31 -5.52
CA SER A 470 -14.22 -14.75 -5.84
C SER A 470 -14.51 -15.59 -4.59
N THR A 471 -13.93 -15.22 -3.45
CA THR A 471 -14.25 -15.87 -2.16
C THR A 471 -15.69 -15.60 -1.73
N LEU A 472 -16.19 -14.36 -1.89
CA LEU A 472 -17.58 -14.03 -1.60
C LEU A 472 -18.54 -14.81 -2.49
N ALA A 473 -18.27 -14.89 -3.79
CA ALA A 473 -19.06 -15.67 -4.76
C ALA A 473 -19.12 -17.16 -4.38
N ALA A 474 -17.99 -17.74 -4.00
CA ALA A 474 -17.93 -19.13 -3.53
C ALA A 474 -18.71 -19.35 -2.22
N LEU A 475 -18.63 -18.42 -1.26
CA LEU A 475 -19.41 -18.45 -0.02
C LEU A 475 -20.93 -18.29 -0.28
N GLN A 476 -21.31 -17.44 -1.23
CA GLN A 476 -22.71 -17.30 -1.67
C GLN A 476 -23.23 -18.61 -2.28
N LEU A 477 -22.45 -19.22 -3.18
CA LEU A 477 -22.80 -20.51 -3.77
C LEU A 477 -22.94 -21.59 -2.68
N SER A 478 -22.01 -21.62 -1.73
CA SER A 478 -22.03 -22.56 -0.60
C SER A 478 -23.25 -22.37 0.30
N ALA A 479 -23.64 -21.12 0.57
CA ALA A 479 -24.85 -20.80 1.34
C ALA A 479 -26.13 -21.22 0.60
N GLN A 480 -26.17 -21.06 -0.73
CA GLN A 480 -27.31 -21.52 -1.54
C GLN A 480 -27.39 -23.06 -1.63
N LYS A 481 -26.25 -23.77 -1.58
CA LYS A 481 -26.22 -25.23 -1.63
C LYS A 481 -26.58 -25.84 -0.27
N TRP A 482 -25.81 -25.49 0.76
CA TRP A 482 -25.85 -26.21 2.04
C TRP A 482 -26.48 -25.40 3.17
N GLY A 483 -26.61 -24.07 3.02
CA GLY A 483 -27.05 -23.17 4.09
C GLY A 483 -25.99 -22.95 5.17
N SER A 484 -25.35 -24.03 5.63
CA SER A 484 -24.20 -24.05 6.54
C SER A 484 -23.09 -24.94 6.01
N PHE A 485 -21.84 -24.57 6.26
CA PHE A 485 -20.67 -25.26 5.68
C PHE A 485 -19.41 -25.03 6.50
N THR A 486 -18.40 -25.86 6.29
CA THR A 486 -17.06 -25.68 6.85
C THR A 486 -16.10 -25.11 5.82
N VAL A 487 -15.10 -24.37 6.29
CA VAL A 487 -14.01 -23.83 5.46
C VAL A 487 -12.69 -24.44 5.91
N THR A 488 -11.91 -24.96 4.98
CA THR A 488 -10.58 -25.53 5.24
C THR A 488 -9.57 -24.77 4.40
N GLY A 489 -8.43 -24.43 5.01
CA GLY A 489 -7.46 -23.59 4.34
C GLY A 489 -6.49 -22.87 5.24
N ASN A 490 -5.66 -22.02 4.63
CA ASN A 490 -4.70 -21.19 5.35
C ASN A 490 -5.39 -20.12 6.22
N ASP A 491 -4.65 -19.54 7.15
CA ASP A 491 -5.22 -18.60 8.13
C ASP A 491 -5.73 -17.29 7.51
N GLU A 492 -5.15 -16.85 6.39
CA GLU A 492 -5.60 -15.67 5.65
C GLU A 492 -6.96 -15.88 5.00
N TYR A 493 -7.13 -17.01 4.31
CA TYR A 493 -8.41 -17.43 3.74
C TYR A 493 -9.46 -17.58 4.83
N LYS A 494 -9.13 -18.26 5.94
CA LYS A 494 -10.03 -18.35 7.11
C LYS A 494 -10.39 -16.97 7.65
N ALA A 495 -9.43 -16.05 7.76
CA ALA A 495 -9.69 -14.67 8.20
C ALA A 495 -10.61 -13.91 7.22
N MET A 496 -10.43 -14.09 5.91
CA MET A 496 -11.30 -13.50 4.89
C MET A 496 -12.72 -14.05 4.98
N CYS A 497 -12.86 -15.38 5.13
CA CYS A 497 -14.15 -16.04 5.34
C CYS A 497 -14.84 -15.55 6.63
N VAL A 498 -14.09 -15.34 7.72
CA VAL A 498 -14.61 -14.77 8.97
C VAL A 498 -15.20 -13.37 8.73
N LYS A 499 -14.45 -12.47 8.06
CA LYS A 499 -14.93 -11.12 7.74
C LYS A 499 -16.19 -11.15 6.88
N LEU A 500 -16.17 -11.92 5.80
CA LEU A 500 -17.32 -12.04 4.89
C LEU A 500 -18.54 -12.67 5.58
N ALA A 501 -18.34 -13.62 6.49
CA ALA A 501 -19.43 -14.22 7.28
C ALA A 501 -20.00 -13.25 8.33
N ALA A 502 -19.18 -12.36 8.89
CA ALA A 502 -19.62 -11.31 9.78
C ALA A 502 -20.45 -10.25 9.03
N GLU A 503 -19.99 -9.83 7.85
CA GLU A 503 -20.63 -8.80 7.01
C GLU A 503 -21.93 -9.26 6.35
N HIS A 504 -21.95 -10.47 5.79
CA HIS A 504 -23.06 -10.98 4.97
C HIS A 504 -23.91 -12.05 5.67
N GLY A 505 -23.54 -12.46 6.89
CA GLY A 505 -24.35 -13.39 7.70
C GLY A 505 -24.22 -14.87 7.33
N PHE A 506 -23.15 -15.30 6.65
CA PHE A 506 -22.93 -16.71 6.32
C PHE A 506 -22.78 -17.60 7.56
N LYS A 507 -23.29 -18.84 7.50
CA LYS A 507 -23.23 -19.82 8.59
C LYS A 507 -22.05 -20.78 8.42
N ILE A 508 -20.86 -20.33 8.80
CA ILE A 508 -19.66 -21.19 8.88
C ILE A 508 -19.75 -22.02 10.16
N THR A 509 -19.51 -23.34 10.11
CA THR A 509 -19.66 -24.25 11.27
C THR A 509 -18.34 -24.67 11.93
N ASN A 510 -17.20 -24.22 11.42
CA ASN A 510 -15.88 -24.40 12.06
C ASN A 510 -15.88 -23.93 13.52
N PRO A 511 -15.67 -24.81 14.51
CA PRO A 511 -15.66 -24.43 15.93
C PRO A 511 -14.61 -23.35 16.23
N GLU A 512 -13.43 -23.45 15.63
CA GLU A 512 -12.29 -22.56 15.83
C GLU A 512 -12.48 -21.15 15.24
N LEU A 513 -13.49 -20.95 14.38
CA LEU A 513 -13.77 -19.66 13.76
C LEU A 513 -14.97 -18.93 14.39
N GLN A 514 -15.79 -19.60 15.21
CA GLN A 514 -17.01 -19.01 15.79
C GLN A 514 -16.72 -17.75 16.60
N GLU A 515 -15.73 -17.83 17.49
CA GLU A 515 -15.36 -16.70 18.35
C GLU A 515 -14.88 -15.50 17.53
N ARG A 516 -14.06 -15.75 16.50
CA ARG A 516 -13.56 -14.70 15.58
C ARG A 516 -14.69 -14.04 14.79
N ILE A 517 -15.68 -14.80 14.33
CA ILE A 517 -16.87 -14.25 13.63
C ILE A 517 -17.70 -13.39 14.58
N GLN A 518 -17.85 -13.81 15.83
CA GLN A 518 -18.60 -13.04 16.83
C GLN A 518 -17.89 -11.74 17.20
N GLN A 519 -16.57 -11.77 17.40
CA GLN A 519 -15.74 -10.58 17.63
C GLN A 519 -15.84 -9.59 16.46
N GLU A 520 -15.74 -10.08 15.22
CA GLU A 520 -15.83 -9.24 14.02
C GLU A 520 -17.21 -8.59 13.85
N ARG A 521 -18.30 -9.34 14.14
CA ARG A 521 -19.66 -8.78 14.17
C ARG A 521 -19.81 -7.70 15.23
N GLN A 522 -19.25 -7.93 16.42
CA GLN A 522 -19.27 -6.94 17.50
C GLN A 522 -18.51 -5.68 17.11
N ARG A 523 -17.32 -5.81 16.49
CA ARG A 523 -16.54 -4.70 15.97
C ARG A 523 -17.32 -3.87 14.95
N ILE A 524 -17.94 -4.50 13.95
CA ILE A 524 -18.77 -3.81 12.94
C ILE A 524 -19.95 -3.08 13.62
N GLN A 525 -20.56 -3.69 14.63
CA GLN A 525 -21.66 -3.09 15.38
C GLN A 525 -21.20 -1.88 16.21
N GLU A 526 -20.03 -1.98 16.84
CA GLU A 526 -19.41 -0.91 17.63
C GLU A 526 -18.97 0.26 16.73
N GLU A 527 -18.33 -0.02 15.59
CA GLU A 527 -17.97 0.98 14.59
C GLU A 527 -19.21 1.71 14.05
N ARG A 528 -20.29 0.98 13.73
CA ARG A 528 -21.58 1.59 13.35
C ARG A 528 -22.16 2.45 14.47
N ALA A 529 -22.08 1.99 15.72
CA ALA A 529 -22.56 2.76 16.87
C ALA A 529 -21.69 4.02 17.12
N GLN A 530 -20.39 3.94 16.88
CA GLN A 530 -19.45 5.05 17.03
C GLN A 530 -19.58 6.07 15.90
N ALA A 531 -19.80 5.61 14.66
CA ALA A 531 -20.11 6.48 13.52
C ALA A 531 -21.44 7.22 13.74
N MET A 532 -22.47 6.53 14.23
CA MET A 532 -23.72 7.19 14.65
C MET A 532 -23.45 8.22 15.74
N LYS A 533 -22.73 7.84 16.82
CA LYS A 533 -22.35 8.76 17.91
C LYS A 533 -21.67 10.04 17.41
N ALA A 534 -20.82 9.94 16.39
CA ALA A 534 -20.18 11.11 15.79
C ALA A 534 -21.18 12.06 15.11
N GLU A 535 -22.27 11.54 14.53
CA GLU A 535 -23.29 12.35 13.86
C GLU A 535 -24.20 13.10 14.85
N GLN A 536 -24.71 12.45 15.91
CA GLN A 536 -25.47 13.17 16.95
C GLN A 536 -24.64 14.24 17.64
N LEU A 537 -23.35 13.99 17.85
CA LEU A 537 -22.42 14.97 18.40
C LEU A 537 -22.26 16.17 17.46
N LYS A 538 -22.00 15.93 16.17
CA LYS A 538 -21.91 17.01 15.16
C LYS A 538 -23.19 17.85 15.08
N GLN A 539 -24.37 17.21 15.14
CA GLN A 539 -25.63 17.94 15.16
C GLN A 539 -25.80 18.79 16.42
N PHE A 540 -25.41 18.27 17.59
CA PHE A 540 -25.40 19.03 18.84
C PHE A 540 -24.42 20.21 18.79
N GLU A 541 -23.19 20.01 18.31
CA GLU A 541 -22.17 21.08 18.23
C GLU A 541 -22.65 22.23 17.33
N ARG A 542 -23.19 21.92 16.15
CA ARG A 542 -23.79 22.92 15.25
C ARG A 542 -24.97 23.65 15.89
N TYR A 543 -25.83 22.92 16.60
CA TYR A 543 -26.94 23.50 17.34
C TYR A 543 -26.45 24.42 18.48
N ALA A 544 -25.46 23.97 19.25
CA ALA A 544 -24.92 24.69 20.40
C ALA A 544 -24.21 25.98 19.96
N GLU A 545 -23.44 25.93 18.87
CA GLU A 545 -22.79 27.09 18.27
C GLU A 545 -23.80 28.14 17.80
N ALA A 546 -24.89 27.71 17.15
CA ALA A 546 -25.94 28.59 16.67
C ALA A 546 -26.72 29.27 17.80
N VAL A 547 -27.09 28.49 18.83
CA VAL A 547 -27.84 29.01 19.99
C VAL A 547 -26.95 29.92 20.85
N GLY A 548 -25.70 29.51 21.08
CA GLY A 548 -24.71 30.28 21.84
C GLY A 548 -25.04 30.44 23.33
N ALA A 549 -25.63 29.41 23.95
CA ALA A 549 -25.90 29.39 25.39
C ALA A 549 -24.70 28.84 26.17
N GLU A 550 -24.50 29.31 27.40
CA GLU A 550 -23.40 28.84 28.25
C GLU A 550 -23.63 27.42 28.76
N ARG A 551 -24.89 27.05 29.00
CA ARG A 551 -25.25 25.72 29.53
C ARG A 551 -26.53 25.18 28.88
N TYR A 552 -26.68 23.86 28.85
CA TYR A 552 -27.81 23.15 28.29
C TYR A 552 -28.34 22.14 29.31
N ARG A 553 -29.63 22.21 29.62
CA ARG A 553 -30.31 21.15 30.37
C ARG A 553 -30.79 20.09 29.40
N VAL A 554 -30.53 18.82 29.70
CA VAL A 554 -31.07 17.69 28.95
C VAL A 554 -32.20 17.07 29.75
N THR A 555 -33.38 17.03 29.13
CA THR A 555 -34.56 16.38 29.70
C THR A 555 -34.89 15.14 28.87
N SER A 556 -35.03 14.01 29.53
CA SER A 556 -35.49 12.75 28.97
C SER A 556 -36.92 12.49 29.41
N ILE A 557 -37.81 12.15 28.47
CA ILE A 557 -39.21 11.84 28.74
C ILE A 557 -39.53 10.46 28.20
N LYS A 558 -39.80 9.52 29.11
CA LYS A 558 -40.33 8.20 28.78
C LYS A 558 -41.85 8.23 28.77
N MET A 559 -42.43 7.76 27.67
CA MET A 559 -43.87 7.64 27.49
C MET A 559 -44.27 6.17 27.70
N TYR A 560 -45.25 5.91 28.55
CA TYR A 560 -45.80 4.57 28.77
C TYR A 560 -47.07 4.36 27.92
N PRO A 561 -47.40 3.10 27.56
CA PRO A 561 -48.61 2.78 26.79
C PRO A 561 -49.91 3.24 27.46
N ASP A 562 -49.95 3.35 28.78
CA ASP A 562 -51.08 3.84 29.58
C ASP A 562 -51.22 5.38 29.58
N GLY A 563 -50.39 6.07 28.80
CA GLY A 563 -50.37 7.54 28.70
C GLY A 563 -49.57 8.23 29.81
N LYS A 564 -49.05 7.51 30.81
CA LYS A 564 -48.19 8.11 31.85
C LYS A 564 -46.85 8.55 31.27
N LYS A 565 -46.33 9.64 31.81
CA LYS A 565 -45.05 10.22 31.40
C LYS A 565 -44.09 10.22 32.59
N GLN A 566 -42.88 9.71 32.40
CA GLN A 566 -41.79 9.81 33.36
C GLN A 566 -40.75 10.78 32.82
N THR A 567 -40.53 11.87 33.56
CA THR A 567 -39.58 12.92 33.20
C THR A 567 -38.32 12.78 34.05
N PHE A 568 -37.17 12.74 33.40
CA PHE A 568 -35.86 12.67 34.02
C PHE A 568 -34.99 13.81 33.50
N ILE A 569 -34.34 14.56 34.38
CA ILE A 569 -33.42 15.65 34.03
C ILE A 569 -32.02 15.17 34.38
N LEU A 570 -31.11 15.13 33.40
CA LEU A 570 -29.82 14.44 33.53
C LEU A 570 -28.89 15.06 34.58
N ASP A 571 -28.94 16.38 34.78
CA ASP A 571 -28.08 17.10 35.72
C ASP A 571 -28.72 17.28 37.12
N LYS A 572 -29.92 16.73 37.36
CA LYS A 572 -30.65 16.96 38.61
C LYS A 572 -29.97 16.26 39.78
N LYS A 573 -29.33 17.04 40.65
CA LYS A 573 -28.77 16.60 41.95
C LYS A 573 -29.38 17.45 43.06
N ASP A 574 -29.91 16.81 44.10
CA ASP A 574 -30.49 17.46 45.29
C ASP A 574 -31.57 18.51 44.97
N GLY A 575 -32.35 18.29 43.89
CA GLY A 575 -33.42 19.20 43.47
C GLY A 575 -32.95 20.42 42.66
N VAL A 576 -31.64 20.64 42.50
CA VAL A 576 -31.07 21.75 41.75
C VAL A 576 -30.60 21.28 40.37
N THR A 577 -30.80 22.12 39.35
CA THR A 577 -30.35 21.86 37.97
C THR A 577 -29.52 23.04 37.48
N ARG A 578 -28.28 22.82 37.06
CA ARG A 578 -27.37 23.86 36.54
C ARG A 578 -27.19 23.78 35.01
N GLY A 579 -27.68 22.74 34.36
CA GLY A 579 -27.34 22.38 32.97
C GLY A 579 -25.88 21.93 32.83
N PHE A 580 -25.49 21.53 31.64
CA PHE A 580 -24.13 21.13 31.26
C PHE A 580 -23.54 22.12 30.26
N THR A 581 -22.22 22.34 30.26
CA THR A 581 -21.56 23.06 29.16
C THR A 581 -21.64 22.25 27.85
N PRO A 582 -21.42 22.86 26.67
CA PRO A 582 -21.36 22.12 25.41
C PRO A 582 -20.37 20.94 25.44
N GLU A 583 -19.21 21.12 26.07
CA GLU A 583 -18.18 20.09 26.21
C GLU A 583 -18.64 18.95 27.14
N GLU A 584 -19.33 19.30 28.24
CA GLU A 584 -19.92 18.31 29.14
C GLU A 584 -21.02 17.49 28.44
N ILE A 585 -21.85 18.11 27.58
CA ILE A 585 -22.83 17.40 26.74
C ILE A 585 -22.12 16.44 25.78
N ALA A 586 -21.04 16.88 25.13
CA ALA A 586 -20.26 16.04 24.21
C ALA A 586 -19.75 14.77 24.89
N GLN A 587 -19.24 14.89 26.12
CA GLN A 587 -18.79 13.76 26.95
C GLN A 587 -19.94 12.85 27.36
N ARG A 588 -21.14 13.41 27.57
CA ARG A 588 -22.36 12.70 28.00
C ARG A 588 -23.17 12.10 26.85
N MET A 589 -22.77 12.31 25.59
CA MET A 589 -23.45 11.77 24.41
C MET A 589 -23.74 10.25 24.48
N PRO A 590 -22.82 9.38 25.00
CA PRO A 590 -23.12 7.96 25.19
C PRO A 590 -24.29 7.68 26.14
N GLU A 591 -24.45 8.48 27.19
CA GLU A 591 -25.55 8.36 28.15
C GLU A 591 -26.88 8.74 27.48
N MET A 592 -26.87 9.80 26.66
CA MET A 592 -28.04 10.22 25.89
C MET A 592 -28.49 9.16 24.88
N LEU A 593 -27.56 8.57 24.13
CA LEU A 593 -27.86 7.46 23.21
C LEU A 593 -28.44 6.24 23.94
N ARG A 594 -27.98 5.97 25.18
CA ARG A 594 -28.56 4.92 26.03
C ARG A 594 -30.01 5.22 26.40
N LEU A 595 -30.37 6.48 26.64
CA LEU A 595 -31.75 6.88 26.93
C LEU A 595 -32.65 6.72 25.70
N GLN A 596 -32.19 7.08 24.50
CA GLN A 596 -32.93 6.80 23.26
C GLN A 596 -33.18 5.31 23.05
N ARG A 597 -32.17 4.46 23.28
CA ARG A 597 -32.33 2.98 23.20
C ARG A 597 -33.38 2.45 24.18
N ARG A 598 -33.65 3.15 25.29
CA ARG A 598 -34.72 2.84 26.25
C ARG A 598 -36.09 3.42 25.86
N ALA A 599 -36.22 3.87 24.62
CA ALA A 599 -37.40 4.51 24.04
C ALA A 599 -37.79 5.84 24.70
N GLU A 600 -36.82 6.57 25.24
CA GLU A 600 -37.05 7.88 25.84
C GLU A 600 -36.84 9.01 24.81
N ASN A 601 -37.64 10.08 24.91
CA ASN A 601 -37.56 11.26 24.05
C ASN A 601 -36.64 12.30 24.71
N LEU A 602 -35.68 12.85 23.95
CA LEU A 602 -34.70 13.80 24.45
C LEU A 602 -35.00 15.24 24.04
N TYR A 603 -34.72 16.17 24.96
CA TYR A 603 -34.96 17.59 24.81
C TYR A 603 -33.78 18.41 25.32
N TYR A 604 -33.50 19.52 24.66
CA TYR A 604 -32.57 20.54 25.11
C TYR A 604 -33.31 21.76 25.66
N THR A 605 -32.82 22.32 26.75
CA THR A 605 -33.19 23.66 27.23
C THR A 605 -31.92 24.49 27.36
N PRO A 606 -31.67 25.45 26.45
CA PRO A 606 -30.55 26.35 26.56
C PRO A 606 -30.73 27.30 27.75
N LEU A 607 -29.68 27.49 28.53
CA LEU A 607 -29.62 28.32 29.73
C LEU A 607 -28.52 29.36 29.54
N SER A 608 -28.90 30.63 29.63
CA SER A 608 -27.98 31.75 29.50
C SER A 608 -28.30 32.84 30.50
N ASP A 609 -27.25 33.40 31.10
CA ASP A 609 -27.36 34.59 31.93
C ASP A 609 -27.45 35.86 31.07
N LYS A 610 -26.92 35.83 29.84
CA LYS A 610 -26.79 36.98 28.94
C LYS A 610 -27.86 37.05 27.86
N LYS A 611 -28.53 35.94 27.54
CA LYS A 611 -29.48 35.86 26.43
C LYS A 611 -30.79 35.17 26.82
N HIS A 612 -31.86 35.51 26.10
CA HIS A 612 -33.07 34.70 26.02
C HIS A 612 -33.03 33.85 24.75
N HIS A 613 -33.50 32.61 24.88
CA HIS A 613 -33.63 31.66 23.78
C HIS A 613 -35.11 31.27 23.65
N ILE A 614 -35.85 32.03 22.86
CA ILE A 614 -37.30 31.91 22.76
C ILE A 614 -37.65 30.78 21.79
N LEU A 615 -38.30 29.75 22.30
CA LEU A 615 -38.86 28.65 21.52
C LEU A 615 -40.20 29.09 20.91
N ILE A 616 -40.34 28.89 19.59
CA ILE A 616 -41.62 28.92 18.89
C ILE A 616 -41.93 27.48 18.48
N ASP A 617 -42.96 26.90 19.10
CA ASP A 617 -43.33 25.49 18.94
C ASP A 617 -44.57 25.31 18.04
N ASP A 618 -44.79 24.09 17.54
CA ASP A 618 -45.99 23.69 16.78
C ASP A 618 -46.26 24.52 15.50
N MET A 619 -45.20 24.79 14.73
CA MET A 619 -45.30 25.44 13.42
C MET A 619 -45.47 24.43 12.29
N ASP A 620 -46.35 24.72 11.34
CA ASP A 620 -46.31 24.15 10.00
C ASP A 620 -45.36 24.96 9.10
N ARG A 621 -45.25 24.56 7.83
CA ARG A 621 -44.37 25.23 6.86
C ARG A 621 -44.78 26.68 6.60
N GLU A 622 -46.09 26.96 6.51
CA GLU A 622 -46.62 28.29 6.20
C GLU A 622 -46.33 29.28 7.35
N LYS A 623 -46.53 28.85 8.60
CA LYS A 623 -46.21 29.67 9.78
C LYS A 623 -44.72 29.97 9.88
N LEU A 624 -43.85 29.00 9.57
CA LEU A 624 -42.40 29.20 9.55
C LEU A 624 -41.98 30.19 8.46
N GLU A 625 -42.54 30.06 7.25
CA GLU A 625 -42.27 30.98 6.14
C GLU A 625 -42.76 32.40 6.49
N ARG A 626 -43.94 32.54 7.10
CA ARG A 626 -44.47 33.82 7.58
C ARG A 626 -43.59 34.45 8.66
N LEU A 627 -43.14 33.68 9.65
CA LEU A 627 -42.22 34.15 10.69
C LEU A 627 -40.95 34.78 10.07
N ILE A 628 -40.36 34.11 9.08
CA ILE A 628 -39.16 34.59 8.39
C ILE A 628 -39.48 35.82 7.52
N HIS A 629 -40.61 35.80 6.81
CA HIS A 629 -41.07 36.91 5.98
C HIS A 629 -41.28 38.19 6.80
N ASP A 630 -41.86 38.07 7.99
CA ASP A 630 -42.10 39.18 8.92
C ASP A 630 -40.80 39.75 9.51
N GLY A 631 -39.63 39.22 9.13
CA GLY A 631 -38.33 39.75 9.51
C GLY A 631 -37.73 39.13 10.76
N TYR A 632 -38.37 38.13 11.36
CA TYR A 632 -37.74 37.35 12.41
C TYR A 632 -36.64 36.46 11.81
N ARG A 633 -35.56 36.28 12.57
CA ARG A 633 -34.38 35.53 12.15
C ARG A 633 -34.03 34.51 13.23
N PRO A 634 -34.61 33.30 13.19
CA PRO A 634 -34.27 32.26 14.15
C PRO A 634 -32.81 31.83 13.99
N ALA A 635 -32.17 31.54 15.11
CA ALA A 635 -30.84 30.96 15.16
C ALA A 635 -30.87 29.48 14.77
N VAL A 636 -31.95 28.79 15.16
CA VAL A 636 -32.15 27.37 14.84
C VAL A 636 -33.55 27.13 14.32
N VAL A 637 -33.66 26.27 13.30
CA VAL A 637 -34.94 25.67 12.84
C VAL A 637 -34.78 24.15 12.87
N LEU A 638 -35.70 23.50 13.56
CA LEU A 638 -35.79 22.05 13.69
C LEU A 638 -37.05 21.55 13.00
N GLU A 639 -36.96 20.37 12.38
CA GLU A 639 -38.14 19.59 12.02
C GLU A 639 -38.33 18.49 13.08
N SER A 640 -39.35 18.66 13.92
CA SER A 640 -39.62 17.77 15.05
C SER A 640 -40.30 16.46 14.65
N SER A 641 -41.06 16.48 13.56
CA SER A 641 -41.64 15.35 12.84
C SER A 641 -41.96 15.83 11.42
N PRO A 642 -42.14 14.93 10.43
CA PRO A 642 -42.42 15.35 9.05
C PRO A 642 -43.49 16.45 8.97
N GLY A 643 -43.12 17.61 8.41
CA GLY A 643 -44.00 18.76 8.24
C GLY A 643 -44.29 19.61 9.49
N ASN A 644 -43.66 19.34 10.64
CA ASN A 644 -43.84 20.08 11.89
C ASN A 644 -42.49 20.66 12.37
N TYR A 645 -42.46 21.96 12.61
CA TYR A 645 -41.24 22.72 12.82
C TYR A 645 -41.21 23.41 14.19
N GLN A 646 -40.00 23.57 14.72
CA GLN A 646 -39.70 24.38 15.90
C GLN A 646 -38.63 25.39 15.52
N ALA A 647 -38.72 26.62 16.03
CA ALA A 647 -37.69 27.63 15.83
C ALA A 647 -37.21 28.19 17.18
N ILE A 648 -35.92 28.46 17.27
CA ILE A 648 -35.32 29.13 18.43
C ILE A 648 -34.80 30.50 17.99
N ILE A 649 -35.33 31.55 18.61
CA ILE A 649 -34.86 32.92 18.44
C ILE A 649 -33.99 33.31 19.63
N THR A 650 -32.74 33.67 19.36
CA THR A 650 -31.82 34.19 20.38
C THR A 650 -31.86 35.72 20.39
N VAL A 651 -31.98 36.30 21.58
CA VAL A 651 -31.99 37.76 21.82
C VAL A 651 -31.21 38.07 23.10
N PRO A 652 -30.37 39.12 23.14
CA PRO A 652 -29.66 39.50 24.36
C PRO A 652 -30.64 39.99 25.43
N LYS A 653 -30.34 39.72 26.69
CA LYS A 653 -31.04 40.31 27.83
C LYS A 653 -30.69 41.80 27.94
N LEU A 654 -31.62 42.58 28.48
CA LEU A 654 -31.46 44.03 28.61
C LEU A 654 -30.72 44.42 29.89
N GLY A 655 -30.53 43.49 30.83
CA GLY A 655 -29.85 43.74 32.10
C GLY A 655 -30.72 44.48 33.11
N THR A 656 -32.04 44.42 32.94
CA THR A 656 -33.01 45.07 33.82
C THR A 656 -33.58 44.08 34.83
N PRO A 657 -34.17 44.55 35.95
CA PRO A 657 -34.88 43.67 36.89
C PRO A 657 -36.04 42.88 36.26
N HIS A 658 -36.50 43.27 35.06
CA HIS A 658 -37.66 42.70 34.37
C HIS A 658 -37.30 41.68 33.30
N ASP A 659 -36.02 41.35 33.08
CA ASP A 659 -35.59 40.42 32.01
C ASP A 659 -36.38 39.11 31.99
N ARG A 660 -36.69 38.53 33.17
CA ARG A 660 -37.50 37.31 33.24
C ARG A 660 -38.90 37.49 32.65
N ASP A 661 -39.56 38.60 33.01
CA ASP A 661 -40.91 38.91 32.55
C ASP A 661 -40.92 39.29 31.06
N VAL A 662 -39.90 40.03 30.61
CA VAL A 662 -39.66 40.34 29.19
C VAL A 662 -39.55 39.05 28.39
N GLY A 663 -38.70 38.11 28.81
CA GLY A 663 -38.55 36.82 28.14
C GLY A 663 -39.85 36.03 28.06
N ASN A 664 -40.65 35.99 29.13
CA ASN A 664 -41.92 35.27 29.13
C ASN A 664 -42.93 35.92 28.19
N ARG A 665 -43.03 37.26 28.21
CA ARG A 665 -43.94 38.00 27.35
C ARG A 665 -43.53 37.96 25.88
N LEU A 666 -42.23 37.87 25.58
CA LEU A 666 -41.73 37.55 24.23
C LEU A 666 -42.17 36.16 23.77
N SER A 667 -42.03 35.16 24.64
CA SER A 667 -42.43 33.78 24.36
C SER A 667 -43.92 33.69 24.08
N GLU A 668 -44.75 34.31 24.92
CA GLU A 668 -46.20 34.39 24.74
C GLU A 668 -46.57 35.12 23.45
N ALA A 669 -45.99 36.29 23.18
CA ALA A 669 -46.32 37.08 21.99
C ALA A 669 -46.00 36.31 20.69
N LEU A 670 -44.80 35.74 20.60
CA LEU A 670 -44.36 35.02 19.40
C LEU A 670 -45.13 33.71 19.20
N ASN A 671 -45.39 32.95 20.26
CA ASN A 671 -46.16 31.72 20.13
C ASN A 671 -47.66 31.98 19.88
N ARG A 672 -48.22 33.07 20.40
CA ARG A 672 -49.63 33.44 20.12
C ARG A 672 -49.86 33.64 18.62
N GLU A 673 -48.88 34.25 17.96
CA GLU A 673 -48.95 34.60 16.55
C GLU A 673 -48.49 33.47 15.63
N TYR A 674 -47.36 32.83 15.94
CA TYR A 674 -46.70 31.88 15.03
C TYR A 674 -46.68 30.44 15.51
N GLY A 675 -46.93 30.15 16.79
CA GLY A 675 -46.71 28.82 17.38
C GLY A 675 -47.85 28.30 18.24
N ASP A 676 -47.50 27.59 19.33
CA ASP A 676 -48.45 27.07 20.31
C ASP A 676 -48.90 28.15 21.30
N ARG A 677 -50.15 28.59 21.17
CA ARG A 677 -50.78 29.61 22.03
C ARG A 677 -50.75 29.30 23.54
N LYS A 678 -50.50 28.05 23.94
CA LYS A 678 -50.39 27.65 25.35
C LYS A 678 -48.98 27.84 25.93
N LEU A 679 -47.99 28.17 25.10
CA LEU A 679 -46.61 28.35 25.50
C LEU A 679 -46.35 29.82 25.86
N SER A 680 -46.03 30.09 27.12
CA SER A 680 -45.77 31.45 27.65
C SER A 680 -44.47 31.59 28.44
N GLY A 681 -43.68 30.51 28.56
CA GLY A 681 -42.41 30.50 29.30
C GLY A 681 -41.20 30.74 28.38
N ALA A 682 -40.26 31.59 28.82
CA ALA A 682 -39.02 31.86 28.08
C ALA A 682 -38.04 30.67 28.09
N ILE A 683 -37.99 29.94 29.21
CA ILE A 683 -37.10 28.78 29.41
C ILE A 683 -37.94 27.51 29.21
N HIS A 684 -37.89 26.96 27.99
CA HIS A 684 -38.72 25.81 27.62
C HIS A 684 -37.89 24.71 26.94
N PRO A 685 -38.09 23.42 27.27
CA PRO A 685 -37.46 22.31 26.55
C PRO A 685 -38.00 22.20 25.12
N HIS A 686 -37.11 21.93 24.17
CA HIS A 686 -37.45 21.62 22.77
C HIS A 686 -36.67 20.40 22.28
N ARG A 687 -37.01 19.88 21.11
CA ARG A 687 -36.47 18.60 20.63
C ARG A 687 -34.96 18.64 20.43
N ALA A 688 -34.27 17.59 20.86
CA ALA A 688 -32.85 17.43 20.61
C ALA A 688 -32.63 16.96 19.16
N PRO A 689 -31.94 17.73 18.29
CA PRO A 689 -31.58 17.26 16.95
C PRO A 689 -30.68 16.02 17.00
N GLY A 690 -30.83 15.13 16.01
CA GLY A 690 -30.09 13.87 15.91
C GLY A 690 -30.72 12.70 16.66
N PHE A 691 -31.83 12.95 17.37
CA PHE A 691 -32.56 11.94 18.14
C PHE A 691 -33.96 11.68 17.56
N GLU A 692 -34.46 10.47 17.78
CA GLU A 692 -35.77 10.03 17.31
C GLU A 692 -36.91 10.64 18.12
N ASN A 693 -37.97 11.07 17.43
CA ASN A 693 -39.23 11.46 18.05
C ASN A 693 -40.11 10.22 18.27
N ARG A 694 -39.90 9.56 19.42
CA ARG A 694 -40.61 8.34 19.82
C ARG A 694 -42.00 8.56 20.40
N LYS A 695 -42.75 9.58 19.96
CA LYS A 695 -44.17 9.69 20.32
C LYS A 695 -44.95 8.61 19.53
N PRO A 696 -45.88 7.85 20.16
CA PRO A 696 -46.58 6.75 19.51
C PRO A 696 -47.23 7.11 18.16
N LYS A 697 -47.78 8.33 18.05
CA LYS A 697 -48.40 8.85 16.81
C LYS A 697 -47.45 9.00 15.60
N HIS A 698 -46.14 8.85 15.79
CA HIS A 698 -45.13 8.96 14.74
C HIS A 698 -44.43 7.63 14.44
N GLN A 699 -44.88 6.53 15.04
CA GLN A 699 -44.36 5.21 14.71
C GLN A 699 -44.78 4.84 13.28
N ARG A 700 -43.80 4.46 12.46
CA ARG A 700 -44.03 3.96 11.10
C ARG A 700 -44.41 2.47 11.13
N GLU A 701 -44.91 1.94 10.01
CA GLU A 701 -45.33 0.54 9.88
C GLU A 701 -44.19 -0.46 10.17
N ASP A 702 -42.95 -0.07 9.86
CA ASP A 702 -41.74 -0.86 10.15
C ASP A 702 -41.27 -0.77 11.62
N GLY A 703 -42.02 -0.05 12.47
CA GLY A 703 -41.70 0.18 13.88
C GLY A 703 -40.67 1.29 14.12
N SER A 704 -40.16 1.95 13.08
CA SER A 704 -39.21 3.06 13.20
C SER A 704 -39.90 4.39 13.55
N TYR A 705 -39.10 5.36 14.00
CA TYR A 705 -39.56 6.71 14.33
C TYR A 705 -38.79 7.75 13.52
N PRO A 706 -39.38 8.91 13.18
CA PRO A 706 -38.66 9.98 12.51
C PRO A 706 -37.61 10.60 13.42
N GLU A 707 -36.44 10.91 12.86
CA GLU A 707 -35.41 11.71 13.51
C GLU A 707 -35.78 13.20 13.50
N VAL A 708 -35.44 13.90 14.58
CA VAL A 708 -35.53 15.36 14.68
C VAL A 708 -34.38 15.97 13.86
N ARG A 709 -34.71 16.65 12.76
CA ARG A 709 -33.71 17.17 11.82
C ARG A 709 -33.36 18.62 12.13
N LEU A 710 -32.06 18.91 12.22
CA LEU A 710 -31.54 20.28 12.27
C LEU A 710 -31.52 20.88 10.86
N LEU A 711 -32.55 21.64 10.49
CA LEU A 711 -32.68 22.23 9.15
C LEU A 711 -31.83 23.48 8.98
N LYS A 712 -31.76 24.30 10.04
CA LYS A 712 -31.00 25.55 10.04
C LYS A 712 -30.31 25.74 11.39
N ALA A 713 -29.05 26.16 11.35
CA ALA A 713 -28.25 26.50 12.52
C ALA A 713 -27.26 27.62 12.14
N GLU A 714 -27.55 28.84 12.57
CA GLU A 714 -26.73 30.02 12.27
C GLU A 714 -26.64 30.90 13.51
N ARG A 715 -25.43 31.21 13.98
CA ARG A 715 -25.22 32.07 15.16
C ARG A 715 -25.63 33.51 14.85
N ARG A 716 -26.77 33.94 15.38
CA ARG A 716 -27.30 35.30 15.19
C ARG A 716 -28.26 35.71 16.30
N GLU A 717 -28.39 37.02 16.44
CA GLU A 717 -29.38 37.65 17.30
C GLU A 717 -30.45 38.31 16.43
N CYS A 718 -31.71 38.21 16.84
CA CYS A 718 -32.82 38.75 16.06
C CYS A 718 -33.10 40.21 16.44
N ALA A 719 -32.71 41.14 15.56
CA ALA A 719 -32.92 42.58 15.77
C ALA A 719 -34.40 42.96 16.00
N LYS A 720 -35.33 42.33 15.27
CA LYS A 720 -36.78 42.57 15.44
C LYS A 720 -37.27 42.14 16.82
N THR A 721 -36.80 40.99 17.31
CA THR A 721 -37.15 40.50 18.66
C THR A 721 -36.50 41.35 19.74
N LEU A 722 -35.29 41.86 19.52
CA LEU A 722 -34.64 42.80 20.43
C LEU A 722 -35.43 44.10 20.58
N GLU A 723 -35.97 44.63 19.48
CA GLU A 723 -36.81 45.83 19.54
C GLU A 723 -38.11 45.57 20.32
N LEU A 724 -38.76 44.42 20.08
CA LEU A 724 -39.91 44.01 20.87
C LEU A 724 -39.57 43.84 22.36
N ALA A 725 -38.37 43.31 22.67
CA ALA A 725 -37.90 43.17 24.05
C ALA A 725 -37.78 44.54 24.74
N ARG A 726 -37.20 45.53 24.06
CA ARG A 726 -37.08 46.91 24.57
C ARG A 726 -38.43 47.57 24.81
N GLN A 727 -39.40 47.35 23.92
CA GLN A 727 -40.76 47.88 24.08
C GLN A 727 -41.45 47.27 25.30
N ILE A 728 -41.35 45.95 25.46
CA ILE A 728 -41.92 45.25 26.61
C ILE A 728 -41.27 45.72 27.93
N ASP A 729 -39.94 45.86 27.94
CA ASP A 729 -39.22 46.34 29.13
C ASP A 729 -39.60 47.79 29.47
N ALA A 730 -39.70 48.67 28.48
CA ALA A 730 -40.15 50.04 28.67
C ALA A 730 -41.59 50.09 29.25
N ASP A 731 -42.49 49.18 28.85
CA ASP A 731 -43.81 49.07 29.48
C ASP A 731 -43.70 48.73 30.97
N TYR A 732 -42.83 47.77 31.34
CA TYR A 732 -42.63 47.38 32.74
C TYR A 732 -42.02 48.51 33.55
N GLN A 733 -41.04 49.23 33.00
CA GLN A 733 -40.44 50.39 33.65
C GLN A 733 -41.47 51.50 33.87
N ARG A 734 -42.32 51.80 32.88
CA ARG A 734 -43.41 52.79 33.03
C ARG A 734 -44.40 52.35 34.11
N GLN A 735 -44.84 51.09 34.11
CA GLN A 735 -45.73 50.57 35.15
C GLN A 735 -45.09 50.60 36.54
N ALA A 736 -43.79 50.31 36.65
CA ALA A 736 -43.05 50.40 37.90
C ALA A 736 -42.95 51.85 38.39
N GLN A 737 -42.68 52.81 37.49
CA GLN A 737 -42.70 54.25 37.79
C GLN A 737 -44.08 54.73 38.23
N GLU A 738 -45.15 54.35 37.52
CA GLU A 738 -46.52 54.69 37.90
C GLU A 738 -46.90 54.09 39.27
N ARG A 739 -46.49 52.86 39.56
CA ARG A 739 -46.70 52.22 40.87
C ARG A 739 -45.88 52.92 41.96
N ALA A 740 -44.63 53.29 41.68
CA ALA A 740 -43.79 54.03 42.60
C ALA A 740 -44.34 55.44 42.86
N GLN A 741 -44.86 56.11 41.84
CA GLN A 741 -45.50 57.42 41.95
C GLN A 741 -46.81 57.34 42.71
N LYS A 742 -47.68 56.37 42.42
CA LYS A 742 -48.89 56.11 43.23
C LYS A 742 -48.55 55.69 44.65
N ALA A 743 -47.48 54.93 44.87
CA ALA A 743 -46.99 54.58 46.21
C ALA A 743 -46.43 55.81 46.93
N LEU A 744 -45.76 56.72 46.23
CA LEU A 744 -45.27 57.99 46.76
C LEU A 744 -46.42 58.93 47.09
N GLU A 745 -47.44 59.06 46.23
CA GLU A 745 -48.66 59.82 46.50
C GLU A 745 -49.42 59.24 47.70
N ARG A 746 -49.48 57.90 47.80
CA ARG A 746 -50.09 57.19 48.94
C ARG A 746 -49.24 57.31 50.21
N ALA A 747 -47.91 57.35 50.09
CA ALA A 747 -46.98 57.57 51.19
C ALA A 747 -46.95 59.04 51.63
N GLN A 748 -47.16 60.01 50.73
CA GLN A 748 -47.36 61.43 51.04
C GLN A 748 -48.73 61.65 51.72
N ALA A 749 -49.77 60.93 51.30
CA ALA A 749 -51.06 60.89 51.99
C ALA A 749 -50.99 60.22 53.39
N VAL A 750 -49.97 59.41 53.65
CA VAL A 750 -49.68 58.77 54.95
C VAL A 750 -48.57 59.51 55.72
N GLY A 751 -47.83 60.39 55.05
CA GLY A 751 -46.55 60.99 55.44
C GLY A 751 -46.63 62.38 56.07
N ASP A 752 -47.82 62.84 56.43
CA ASP A 752 -48.03 63.86 57.48
C ASP A 752 -47.67 63.32 58.90
N ARG A 753 -47.01 62.16 58.98
CA ARG A 753 -46.35 61.64 60.19
C ARG A 753 -44.93 61.13 59.87
N GLU A 754 -44.04 62.11 59.78
CA GLU A 754 -42.71 62.22 60.41
C GLU A 754 -41.69 61.04 60.33
N VAL A 755 -40.47 61.39 59.85
CA VAL A 755 -39.11 61.11 60.40
C VAL A 755 -38.05 60.70 59.33
N GLN A 756 -36.84 61.22 59.58
CA GLN A 756 -35.62 61.48 58.79
C GLN A 756 -34.76 60.27 58.32
N PRO A 757 -33.77 60.48 57.40
CA PRO A 757 -32.95 59.45 56.75
C PRO A 757 -31.45 59.44 57.16
N ASP A 758 -30.79 58.30 56.94
CA ASP A 758 -29.33 58.08 56.81
C ASP A 758 -29.13 56.68 56.15
N ALA A 759 -28.14 56.30 55.33
CA ALA A 759 -26.98 56.92 54.69
C ALA A 759 -26.32 55.90 53.71
N LEU A 760 -25.27 56.36 52.98
CA LEU A 760 -24.17 55.59 52.33
C LEU A 760 -24.40 54.86 50.99
N LYS A 761 -23.41 54.61 50.13
CA LYS A 761 -22.18 55.26 49.59
C LYS A 761 -21.56 54.23 48.62
N ILE A 762 -20.85 54.68 47.58
CA ILE A 762 -20.25 53.88 46.48
C ILE A 762 -18.71 53.95 46.56
N ASP A 763 -17.99 52.88 46.19
CA ASP A 763 -16.57 52.92 45.78
C ASP A 763 -16.24 51.66 44.92
N SER A 764 -16.02 51.74 43.60
CA SER A 764 -14.80 52.05 42.81
C SER A 764 -13.66 51.00 42.84
N ARG A 765 -13.17 50.60 41.66
CA ARG A 765 -11.82 50.06 41.41
C ARG A 765 -11.50 50.01 39.91
N ALA A 766 -10.36 50.60 39.54
CA ALA A 766 -9.67 50.42 38.27
C ALA A 766 -8.16 50.39 38.52
N SER A 767 -7.44 49.59 37.72
CA SER A 767 -6.17 49.91 37.02
C SER A 767 -5.11 48.80 37.07
N ASN A 768 -4.72 48.41 35.84
CA ASN A 768 -3.38 48.17 35.30
C ASN A 768 -2.78 46.75 35.16
N GLU A 769 -2.37 46.54 33.89
CA GLU A 769 -1.72 45.42 33.22
C GLU A 769 -0.18 45.42 33.38
N ALA A 770 0.45 44.26 33.13
CA ALA A 770 1.57 44.13 32.17
C ALA A 770 2.07 42.65 32.01
N VAL A 771 1.79 42.10 30.81
CA VAL A 771 2.59 41.29 29.85
C VAL A 771 3.77 40.38 30.26
N MET A 772 3.70 39.10 29.83
CA MET A 772 4.73 38.17 29.31
C MET A 772 4.00 37.30 28.25
N GLY A 773 4.45 36.90 27.05
CA GLY A 773 5.78 36.68 26.48
C GLY A 773 5.89 35.21 26.00
N ILE A 774 5.25 34.82 24.88
CA ILE A 774 5.30 33.45 24.30
C ILE A 774 6.09 33.47 22.98
N ARG A 775 6.99 32.48 22.83
CA ARG A 775 7.87 32.22 21.69
C ARG A 775 7.23 31.16 20.79
N GLU A 776 6.95 31.48 19.53
CA GLU A 776 6.68 30.51 18.46
C GLU A 776 7.93 30.35 17.57
N LYS A 777 8.18 29.11 17.13
CA LYS A 777 9.27 28.74 16.21
C LYS A 777 8.72 28.73 14.78
N GLU A 778 9.27 29.55 13.90
CA GLU A 778 9.11 29.43 12.45
C GLU A 778 10.41 28.92 11.81
N GLU A 779 10.32 27.84 11.03
CA GLU A 779 11.37 27.37 10.12
C GLU A 779 11.42 28.26 8.88
N GLY A 780 12.19 29.35 8.93
CA GLY A 780 12.50 30.17 7.77
C GLY A 780 13.78 29.71 7.05
N ARG A 781 13.67 29.18 5.82
CA ARG A 781 14.83 29.05 4.92
C ARG A 781 15.19 30.43 4.38
N ASP A 782 16.43 30.87 4.64
CA ASP A 782 17.01 32.12 4.17
C ASP A 782 17.36 32.04 2.67
N TRP A 783 16.33 32.25 1.84
CA TRP A 783 16.43 32.26 0.38
C TRP A 783 17.28 33.43 -0.15
N ASP A 784 17.26 34.57 0.54
CA ASP A 784 18.07 35.74 0.17
C ASP A 784 19.56 35.48 0.43
N GLY A 785 19.91 34.87 1.56
CA GLY A 785 21.28 34.44 1.84
C GLY A 785 21.77 33.34 0.89
N TYR A 786 20.89 32.42 0.47
CA TYR A 786 21.22 31.44 -0.56
C TYR A 786 21.49 32.11 -1.92
N ALA A 787 20.59 32.98 -2.39
CA ALA A 787 20.72 33.69 -3.66
C ALA A 787 22.01 34.55 -3.70
N GLN A 788 22.33 35.25 -2.62
CA GLN A 788 23.55 36.06 -2.52
C GLN A 788 24.83 35.23 -2.51
N ARG A 789 24.82 34.03 -1.90
CA ARG A 789 25.96 33.10 -1.93
C ARG A 789 26.15 32.45 -3.30
N THR A 790 25.06 32.06 -3.96
CA THR A 790 25.08 31.49 -5.31
C THR A 790 25.57 32.50 -6.35
N ALA A 791 25.13 33.76 -6.26
CA ALA A 791 25.62 34.83 -7.12
C ALA A 791 27.11 35.13 -6.89
N ARG A 792 27.57 35.18 -5.63
CA ARG A 792 29.01 35.35 -5.30
C ARG A 792 29.87 34.19 -5.76
N TYR A 793 29.32 32.98 -5.82
CA TYR A 793 30.03 31.80 -6.33
C TYR A 793 30.15 31.85 -7.86
N ALA A 794 29.04 32.10 -8.57
CA ALA A 794 28.99 32.10 -10.03
C ALA A 794 29.90 33.16 -10.69
N PHE A 795 30.08 34.31 -10.03
CA PHE A 795 30.93 35.42 -10.50
C PHE A 795 32.22 35.59 -9.67
N GLY A 796 32.60 34.56 -8.91
CA GLY A 796 33.81 34.54 -8.10
C GLY A 796 34.89 33.65 -8.71
N PHE A 797 36.13 33.83 -8.25
CA PHE A 797 37.30 33.06 -8.71
C PHE A 797 37.11 31.52 -8.63
N ALA A 798 36.34 31.04 -7.65
CA ALA A 798 36.00 29.62 -7.53
C ALA A 798 35.02 29.14 -8.63
N GLY A 799 34.04 29.97 -8.99
CA GLY A 799 33.10 29.73 -10.09
C GLY A 799 33.79 29.76 -11.46
N ASP A 800 34.67 30.74 -11.70
CA ASP A 800 35.44 30.82 -12.96
C ASP A 800 36.32 29.58 -13.18
N ARG A 801 36.96 29.10 -12.10
CA ARG A 801 37.80 27.89 -12.16
C ARG A 801 36.97 26.63 -12.37
N GLN A 802 35.73 26.60 -11.89
CA GLN A 802 34.79 25.50 -12.15
C GLN A 802 34.22 25.58 -13.57
N ALA A 803 33.90 26.77 -14.07
CA ALA A 803 33.47 27.00 -15.45
C ALA A 803 34.53 26.50 -16.45
N ALA A 804 35.81 26.87 -16.25
CA ALA A 804 36.92 26.37 -17.06
C ALA A 804 37.06 24.83 -17.03
N ARG A 805 36.72 24.20 -15.89
CA ARG A 805 36.76 22.74 -15.74
C ARG A 805 35.54 22.06 -16.39
N LEU A 806 34.41 22.75 -16.48
CA LEU A 806 33.16 22.27 -17.08
C LEU A 806 33.05 22.58 -18.58
N GLU A 807 33.92 23.43 -19.12
CA GLU A 807 34.02 23.78 -20.55
C GLU A 807 34.07 22.54 -21.47
N LYS A 808 34.74 21.46 -21.02
CA LYS A 808 34.81 20.18 -21.73
C LYS A 808 33.44 19.51 -21.99
N TYR A 809 32.40 19.91 -21.26
CA TYR A 809 31.05 19.39 -21.38
C TYR A 809 30.11 20.37 -22.10
N ARG A 810 30.63 21.50 -22.61
CA ARG A 810 29.84 22.57 -23.25
C ARG A 810 28.92 22.07 -24.37
N GLU A 811 29.39 21.14 -25.19
CA GLU A 811 28.56 20.54 -26.25
C GLU A 811 27.38 19.73 -25.71
N GLN A 812 27.52 19.11 -24.54
CA GLN A 812 26.46 18.33 -23.88
C GLN A 812 25.45 19.28 -23.22
N TRP A 813 25.91 20.38 -22.61
CA TRP A 813 25.06 21.45 -22.09
C TRP A 813 24.24 22.14 -23.19
N LEU A 814 24.86 22.44 -24.33
CA LEU A 814 24.15 23.01 -25.48
C LEU A 814 23.07 22.06 -26.02
N LYS A 815 23.26 20.75 -25.93
CA LYS A 815 22.23 19.77 -26.29
C LYS A 815 21.09 19.72 -25.27
N LEU A 816 21.39 19.80 -23.97
CA LEU A 816 20.41 19.91 -22.88
C LEU A 816 19.54 21.17 -23.01
N GLU A 817 20.13 22.31 -23.38
CA GLU A 817 19.40 23.58 -23.62
C GLU A 817 18.62 23.60 -24.95
N GLY A 818 18.62 22.51 -25.73
CA GLY A 818 18.01 22.46 -27.06
C GLY A 818 18.73 23.33 -28.11
N ARG A 819 19.95 23.78 -27.82
CA ARG A 819 20.82 24.64 -28.64
C ARG A 819 21.88 23.85 -29.40
N ASP A 820 21.55 22.61 -29.79
CA ASP A 820 22.42 21.78 -30.60
C ASP A 820 22.73 22.47 -31.95
N PRO A 821 24.00 22.77 -32.28
CA PRO A 821 24.39 23.42 -33.52
C PRO A 821 23.91 22.67 -34.78
N GLN A 822 23.83 21.34 -34.74
CA GLN A 822 23.32 20.53 -35.87
C GLN A 822 21.81 20.75 -36.05
N ARG A 823 21.06 20.75 -34.94
CA ARG A 823 19.61 20.96 -34.95
C ARG A 823 19.24 22.39 -35.36
N GLN A 824 20.04 23.38 -34.95
CA GLN A 824 19.87 24.77 -35.40
C GLN A 824 20.21 24.95 -36.88
N GLN A 825 21.23 24.27 -37.40
CA GLN A 825 21.51 24.26 -38.84
C GLN A 825 20.40 23.55 -39.64
N GLU A 826 19.85 22.46 -39.12
CA GLU A 826 18.72 21.76 -39.76
C GLU A 826 17.44 22.61 -39.74
N GLN A 827 17.13 23.30 -38.64
CA GLN A 827 16.01 24.23 -38.55
C GLN A 827 16.20 25.47 -39.44
N ALA A 828 17.43 25.98 -39.55
CA ALA A 828 17.76 27.09 -40.45
C ALA A 828 17.67 26.66 -41.93
N LYS A 829 18.09 25.43 -42.26
CA LYS A 829 17.90 24.83 -43.60
C LYS A 829 16.42 24.60 -43.90
N ALA A 830 15.64 24.10 -42.94
CA ALA A 830 14.20 23.90 -43.09
C ALA A 830 13.47 25.23 -43.33
N ARG A 831 13.77 26.28 -42.55
CA ARG A 831 13.21 27.63 -42.76
C ARG A 831 13.64 28.28 -44.09
N LYS A 832 14.82 27.94 -44.61
CA LYS A 832 15.29 28.40 -45.91
C LYS A 832 14.53 27.70 -47.06
N VAL A 833 14.33 26.38 -46.95
CA VAL A 833 13.51 25.62 -47.90
C VAL A 833 12.04 26.06 -47.89
N GLU A 834 11.50 26.44 -46.73
CA GLU A 834 10.13 26.95 -46.58
C GLU A 834 9.96 28.37 -47.17
N ARG A 835 10.99 29.22 -47.07
CA ARG A 835 11.06 30.52 -47.76
C ARG A 835 11.19 30.38 -49.27
N ASP A 836 12.04 29.47 -49.75
CA ASP A 836 12.31 29.28 -51.17
C ASP A 836 11.16 28.55 -51.90
N ASN A 837 10.28 27.86 -51.18
CA ASN A 837 9.07 27.20 -51.72
C ASN A 837 7.78 28.02 -51.60
N SER A 838 7.83 29.28 -51.14
CA SER A 838 6.66 30.16 -51.09
C SER A 838 6.46 30.85 -52.45
N PRO A 839 5.37 30.58 -53.20
CA PRO A 839 5.10 31.27 -54.46
C PRO A 839 4.73 32.72 -54.16
N GLY A 840 5.39 33.66 -54.83
CA GLY A 840 5.12 35.08 -54.68
C GLY A 840 3.65 35.43 -54.88
N MET A 841 3.11 36.24 -53.98
CA MET A 841 2.01 37.15 -54.31
C MET A 841 2.56 38.56 -54.28
N SER A 842 2.73 39.11 -55.49
CA SER A 842 2.63 40.53 -55.72
C SER A 842 1.22 41.00 -55.34
N ARG A 843 1.12 41.85 -54.33
CA ARG A 843 0.44 43.16 -54.32
C ARG A 843 0.41 43.73 -52.92
#